data_AF-A0A315WBF2-F1
#
_entry.id   AF-A0A315WBF2-F1
#
_cell.length_a   1.000
_cell.length_b   1.000
_cell.length_c   1.000
_cell.angle_alpha   90.00
_cell.angle_beta   90.00
_cell.angle_gamma   90.00
#
_symmetry.space_group_name_H-M   'P 1'
#
loop_
_entity.id
_entity.type
_entity.pdbx_description
1 polymer ?
#
loop_
_entity_poly.entity_id
_entity_poly.type
_entity_poly.pdbx_seq_one_letter_code
_entity_poly.pdbx_strand_id
1 'polypeptide(L)'
;MFGASPADLTCKLALLSLRMAVRLQRLLVAAACLFVCCLVGVRCGPDPRLRKELMELEASMQMGGGMVLTDAEQRLDALLAKLKQDEMSRKDFPPSMHFFKARRLIQASPLFSLLQKMPKGGVLHVHDFAMVDPEWLVKNATYRPHCYMCFTDGGSVRFVFASQGPKPVERCSPWVLLESLRSKMGNATDLDNSIRGNLTLFTDRDPETEYPSQDVVWNRFEAAFGALWGLVTFAPVFRDYYIEALNQFYADNVMYLELRALLPQLYELDGRSHDPAWTLQAYQNLTRQFVSTHPDFYGARIIFTNHRHAKLSVVAAAVKEAMQLKKDFPDFLAGFDLVGREDQGKTLWYFRDALALPAEKGVTMPYFFHAGETDVEGTEVDQNLLDALLLNTSRIGHGFALQRHPVAKQLSRKRGVAVEVCPISNQVLKLVKDLRNHPAAALMMENHPLVISSDDPAMFGSCALSFDFYEAFVGFGGLNSHIGSLKQLAMNSIRWRSARTVPAPPAGRGLNFPVQLFDSEAAGRGAGSVAEKMDRVLNWVKKTSSIRPLFRSGILQTRRERSVSLRRCSSRALRAESSRSRSWSFSLCFLSMSSLCSTNAPTRYIRSENVIRDAPGKDPSSSGRIGFRRNLPQLELGDLLQRLCRILLVGAGIEGGDAQGAQRDLLTLLPFPLVPLLQQPVPQLLLLPLLPAAGLRVLAQQARQNHLGLGFLQGGRVVEVEFAAALRILVLVPERGSGLVFQAVRLLMSPLEEARCSVVLLHLSICLGTKTLRK
;
A
#
# COMPACT_ATOMS: atom_id res chain seq x y z
N MET A 1 26.65 -40.92 81.38
CA MET A 1 25.88 -40.13 80.38
C MET A 1 25.02 -41.10 79.56
N PHE A 2 24.15 -40.60 78.68
CA PHE A 2 23.11 -41.38 77.96
C PHE A 2 21.99 -41.96 78.83
N GLY A 3 21.30 -41.08 79.56
CA GLY A 3 19.90 -41.31 79.91
C GLY A 3 18.99 -40.58 78.91
N ALA A 4 18.50 -41.28 77.89
CA ALA A 4 17.44 -40.79 77.01
C ALA A 4 16.11 -41.42 77.44
N SER A 5 15.07 -40.61 77.67
CA SER A 5 13.79 -41.14 78.17
C SER A 5 12.96 -41.77 77.03
N PRO A 6 12.00 -42.67 77.33
CA PRO A 6 11.13 -43.28 76.31
C PRO A 6 10.35 -42.29 75.43
N ALA A 7 10.12 -41.06 75.93
CA ALA A 7 9.46 -39.98 75.19
C ALA A 7 10.33 -39.43 74.03
N ASP A 8 11.65 -39.46 74.16
CA ASP A 8 12.57 -38.92 73.16
C ASP A 8 12.70 -39.86 71.95
N LEU A 9 12.72 -41.18 72.19
CA LEU A 9 12.74 -42.20 71.12
C LEU A 9 11.43 -42.21 70.31
N THR A 10 10.28 -42.12 71.00
CA THR A 10 8.96 -42.06 70.36
C THR A 10 8.77 -40.77 69.55
N CYS A 11 9.22 -39.62 70.07
CA CYS A 11 9.21 -38.36 69.33
C CYS A 11 10.09 -38.42 68.05
N LYS A 12 11.28 -39.02 68.13
CA LYS A 12 12.18 -39.20 66.97
C LYS A 12 11.60 -40.15 65.92
N LEU A 13 10.93 -41.22 66.33
CA LEU A 13 10.21 -42.12 65.42
C LEU A 13 9.01 -41.43 64.75
N ALA A 14 8.25 -40.61 65.48
CA ALA A 14 7.17 -39.81 64.93
C ALA A 14 7.66 -38.76 63.92
N LEU A 15 8.80 -38.11 64.18
CA LEU A 15 9.45 -37.20 63.23
C LEU A 15 9.96 -37.91 61.96
N LEU A 16 10.45 -39.14 62.09
CA LEU A 16 10.86 -39.98 60.95
C LEU A 16 9.65 -40.41 60.10
N SER A 17 8.59 -40.93 60.71
CA SER A 17 7.38 -41.34 59.99
C SER A 17 6.67 -40.15 59.33
N LEU A 18 6.60 -38.99 60.00
CA LEU A 18 6.06 -37.76 59.40
C LEU A 18 6.92 -37.27 58.22
N ARG A 19 8.26 -37.33 58.32
CA ARG A 19 9.17 -37.01 57.20
C ARG A 19 9.04 -37.99 56.03
N MET A 20 8.82 -39.28 56.29
CA MET A 20 8.55 -40.27 55.24
C MET A 20 7.17 -40.06 54.61
N ALA A 21 6.13 -39.79 55.40
CA ALA A 21 4.80 -39.47 54.89
C ALA A 21 4.81 -38.23 53.99
N VAL A 22 5.47 -37.13 54.42
CA VAL A 22 5.62 -35.92 53.60
C VAL A 22 6.43 -36.16 52.33
N ARG A 23 7.46 -37.03 52.36
CA ARG A 23 8.19 -37.43 51.14
C ARG A 23 7.32 -38.27 50.20
N LEU A 24 6.58 -39.24 50.73
CA LEU A 24 5.69 -40.10 49.94
C LEU A 24 4.54 -39.31 49.33
N GLN A 25 3.97 -38.37 50.08
CA GLN A 25 2.90 -37.47 49.63
C GLN A 25 3.42 -36.46 48.59
N ARG A 26 4.66 -35.97 48.70
CA ARG A 26 5.31 -35.19 47.64
C ARG A 26 5.55 -36.01 46.37
N LEU A 27 5.96 -37.27 46.49
CA LEU A 27 6.12 -38.18 45.35
C LEU A 27 4.78 -38.51 44.69
N LEU A 28 3.72 -38.74 45.47
CA LEU A 28 2.36 -38.98 44.98
C LEU A 28 1.77 -37.73 44.31
N VAL A 29 2.00 -36.53 44.85
CA VAL A 29 1.60 -35.27 44.19
C VAL A 29 2.41 -35.04 42.92
N ALA A 30 3.73 -35.29 42.91
CA ALA A 30 4.55 -35.18 41.71
C ALA A 30 4.11 -36.18 40.62
N ALA A 31 3.83 -37.43 41.01
CA ALA A 31 3.30 -38.45 40.11
C ALA A 31 1.90 -38.11 39.61
N ALA A 32 1.02 -37.59 40.46
CA ALA A 32 -0.30 -37.11 40.05
C ALA A 32 -0.22 -35.90 39.11
N CYS A 33 0.69 -34.96 39.35
CA CYS A 33 0.94 -33.84 38.43
C CYS A 33 1.51 -34.34 37.09
N LEU A 34 2.46 -35.28 37.07
CA LEU A 34 2.91 -35.91 35.82
C LEU A 34 1.77 -36.63 35.11
N PHE A 35 0.97 -37.42 35.84
CA PHE A 35 -0.16 -38.16 35.29
C PHE A 35 -1.25 -37.23 34.74
N VAL A 36 -1.51 -36.09 35.40
CA VAL A 36 -2.40 -35.04 34.88
C VAL A 36 -1.79 -34.36 33.65
N CYS A 37 -0.49 -34.06 33.62
CA CYS A 37 0.20 -33.52 32.43
C CYS A 37 0.28 -34.52 31.26
N CYS A 38 0.12 -35.83 31.52
CA CYS A 38 0.03 -36.87 30.48
C CYS A 38 -1.42 -37.15 30.05
N LEU A 39 -2.40 -37.08 30.97
CA LEU A 39 -3.83 -37.29 30.69
C LEU A 39 -4.50 -36.06 30.06
N VAL A 40 -4.20 -34.87 30.59
CA VAL A 40 -4.38 -33.61 29.85
C VAL A 40 -3.27 -33.59 28.82
N GLY A 41 -3.46 -34.34 27.74
CA GLY A 41 -2.54 -34.42 26.62
C GLY A 41 -2.39 -33.06 25.97
N VAL A 42 -1.46 -32.26 26.49
CA VAL A 42 -1.10 -30.96 25.95
C VAL A 42 -0.68 -31.19 24.51
N ARG A 43 -1.52 -30.75 23.57
CA ARG A 43 -1.18 -30.74 22.15
C ARG A 43 -0.07 -29.71 21.99
N CYS A 44 1.19 -30.16 22.04
CA CYS A 44 2.39 -29.33 21.86
C CYS A 44 2.59 -28.86 20.40
N GLY A 45 1.49 -28.58 19.69
CA GLY A 45 1.44 -28.03 18.35
C GLY A 45 0.22 -27.10 18.22
N PRO A 46 0.29 -26.07 17.37
CA PRO A 46 -0.76 -25.06 17.25
C PRO A 46 -2.10 -25.68 16.81
N ASP A 47 -3.22 -25.20 17.34
CA ASP A 47 -4.55 -25.68 16.95
C ASP A 47 -4.84 -25.34 15.46
N PRO A 48 -5.09 -26.34 14.60
CA PRO A 48 -5.48 -26.10 13.21
C PRO A 48 -6.75 -25.26 13.06
N ARG A 49 -7.64 -25.24 14.06
CA ARG A 49 -8.84 -24.37 14.09
C ARG A 49 -8.46 -22.91 14.21
N LEU A 50 -7.69 -22.56 15.24
CA LEU A 50 -7.19 -21.20 15.44
C LEU A 50 -6.36 -20.72 14.23
N ARG A 51 -5.55 -21.60 13.63
CA ARG A 51 -4.84 -21.29 12.38
C ARG A 51 -5.82 -20.94 11.24
N LYS A 52 -6.92 -21.68 11.10
CA LYS A 52 -7.95 -21.41 10.08
C LYS A 52 -8.68 -20.09 10.37
N GLU A 53 -9.10 -19.87 11.62
CA GLU A 53 -9.78 -18.66 12.08
C GLU A 53 -8.95 -17.39 11.84
N LEU A 54 -7.64 -17.44 12.08
CA LEU A 54 -6.72 -16.34 11.77
C LEU A 54 -6.59 -16.07 10.26
N MET A 55 -6.51 -17.12 9.43
CA MET A 55 -6.50 -16.97 7.97
C MET A 55 -7.82 -16.42 7.42
N GLU A 56 -8.96 -16.84 7.99
CA GLU A 56 -10.29 -16.33 7.62
C GLU A 56 -10.48 -14.87 8.09
N LEU A 57 -9.91 -14.50 9.24
CA LEU A 57 -9.86 -13.11 9.71
C LEU A 57 -9.06 -12.22 8.74
N GLU A 58 -7.84 -12.59 8.38
CA GLU A 58 -7.04 -11.85 7.38
C GLU A 58 -7.76 -11.75 6.03
N ALA A 59 -8.34 -12.86 5.56
CA ALA A 59 -9.11 -12.90 4.31
C ALA A 59 -10.38 -12.02 4.35
N SER A 60 -10.97 -11.81 5.53
CA SER A 60 -12.12 -10.89 5.72
C SER A 60 -11.70 -9.42 5.83
N MET A 61 -10.48 -9.15 6.31
CA MET A 61 -9.94 -7.80 6.53
C MET A 61 -9.43 -7.14 5.25
N GLN A 62 -8.95 -7.92 4.28
CA GLN A 62 -8.42 -7.40 3.02
C GLN A 62 -9.48 -6.74 2.11
N MET A 63 -9.02 -5.93 1.16
CA MET A 63 -9.84 -5.24 0.19
C MET A 63 -10.72 -6.20 -0.62
N GLY A 64 -12.03 -6.07 -0.46
CA GLY A 64 -13.03 -6.94 -1.09
C GLY A 64 -13.36 -8.23 -0.34
N GLY A 65 -12.63 -8.55 0.75
CA GLY A 65 -12.83 -9.78 1.53
C GLY A 65 -14.22 -9.91 2.16
N GLY A 66 -14.85 -8.78 2.52
CA GLY A 66 -16.22 -8.72 2.99
C GLY A 66 -17.31 -8.73 1.90
N MET A 67 -16.97 -8.91 0.62
CA MET A 67 -17.99 -8.93 -0.45
C MET A 67 -18.69 -10.29 -0.56
N VAL A 68 -20.02 -10.26 -0.46
CA VAL A 68 -20.86 -11.40 -0.86
C VAL A 68 -20.80 -11.54 -2.38
N LEU A 69 -20.42 -12.75 -2.84
CA LEU A 69 -20.27 -13.09 -4.25
C LEU A 69 -21.40 -14.02 -4.70
N THR A 70 -22.04 -13.69 -5.81
CA THR A 70 -23.02 -14.58 -6.49
C THR A 70 -22.31 -15.79 -7.11
N ASP A 71 -23.04 -16.89 -7.36
CA ASP A 71 -22.49 -18.11 -7.98
C ASP A 71 -21.72 -17.86 -9.28
N ALA A 72 -22.14 -16.85 -10.05
CA ALA A 72 -21.48 -16.46 -11.30
C ALA A 72 -20.15 -15.73 -11.03
N GLU A 73 -20.09 -14.90 -9.98
CA GLU A 73 -18.86 -14.27 -9.50
C GLU A 73 -17.91 -15.31 -8.91
N GLN A 74 -18.40 -16.28 -8.13
CA GLN A 74 -17.60 -17.38 -7.58
C GLN A 74 -16.98 -18.26 -8.68
N ARG A 75 -17.73 -18.58 -9.76
CA ARG A 75 -17.19 -19.28 -10.93
C ARG A 75 -16.12 -18.47 -11.68
N LEU A 76 -16.29 -17.16 -11.75
CA LEU A 76 -15.27 -16.28 -12.33
C LEU A 76 -14.04 -16.19 -11.40
N ASP A 77 -14.24 -16.15 -10.09
CA ASP A 77 -13.16 -16.10 -9.10
C ASP A 77 -12.25 -17.32 -9.18
N ALA A 78 -12.83 -18.52 -9.27
CA ALA A 78 -12.08 -19.76 -9.48
C ALA A 78 -11.25 -19.76 -10.79
N LEU A 79 -11.77 -19.12 -11.85
CA LEU A 79 -11.02 -18.93 -13.10
C LEU A 79 -9.90 -17.90 -12.96
N LEU A 80 -10.17 -16.76 -12.30
CA LEU A 80 -9.18 -15.71 -12.05
C LEU A 80 -8.06 -16.22 -11.14
N ALA A 81 -8.38 -16.93 -10.07
CA ALA A 81 -7.43 -17.56 -9.16
C ALA A 81 -6.51 -18.55 -9.89
N LYS A 82 -7.05 -19.40 -10.78
CA LYS A 82 -6.22 -20.28 -11.60
C LYS A 82 -5.31 -19.47 -12.54
N LEU A 83 -5.87 -18.55 -13.33
CA LEU A 83 -5.06 -17.75 -14.27
C LEU A 83 -3.96 -16.96 -13.55
N LYS A 84 -4.26 -16.47 -12.35
CA LYS A 84 -3.30 -15.76 -11.49
C LYS A 84 -2.21 -16.69 -10.95
N GLN A 85 -2.56 -17.92 -10.54
CA GLN A 85 -1.58 -18.92 -10.15
C GLN A 85 -0.68 -19.34 -11.33
N ASP A 86 -1.26 -19.51 -12.52
CA ASP A 86 -0.52 -19.76 -13.76
C ASP A 86 0.48 -18.60 -14.03
N GLU A 87 0.04 -17.33 -13.96
CA GLU A 87 0.91 -16.14 -14.13
C GLU A 87 1.99 -16.03 -13.05
N MET A 88 1.65 -16.22 -11.77
CA MET A 88 2.60 -16.12 -10.64
C MET A 88 3.59 -17.30 -10.58
N SER A 89 3.34 -18.39 -11.31
CA SER A 89 4.27 -19.52 -11.47
C SER A 89 5.36 -19.29 -12.52
N ARG A 90 5.24 -18.23 -13.34
CA ARG A 90 6.18 -17.92 -14.42
C ARG A 90 7.53 -17.49 -13.86
N LYS A 91 8.61 -18.01 -14.46
CA LYS A 91 9.99 -17.54 -14.20
C LYS A 91 10.11 -16.03 -14.45
N ASP A 92 9.56 -15.57 -15.56
CA ASP A 92 9.55 -14.17 -15.98
C ASP A 92 8.24 -13.52 -15.51
N PHE A 93 8.16 -13.25 -14.20
CA PHE A 93 6.96 -12.74 -13.54
C PHE A 93 6.79 -11.23 -13.75
N PRO A 94 5.79 -10.75 -14.52
CA PRO A 94 5.80 -9.39 -15.05
C PRO A 94 5.86 -8.26 -13.99
N PRO A 95 5.11 -8.28 -12.87
CA PRO A 95 5.16 -7.23 -11.84
C PRO A 95 6.51 -7.10 -11.11
N SER A 96 7.39 -8.11 -11.21
CA SER A 96 8.76 -8.04 -10.67
C SER A 96 9.80 -7.52 -11.68
N MET A 97 9.36 -7.21 -12.90
CA MET A 97 10.18 -6.66 -13.98
C MET A 97 9.78 -5.21 -14.23
N HIS A 98 10.72 -4.36 -14.64
CA HIS A 98 10.41 -2.99 -15.04
C HIS A 98 9.39 -2.96 -16.19
N PHE A 99 8.33 -2.13 -16.08
CA PHE A 99 7.14 -2.17 -16.93
C PHE A 99 7.45 -2.23 -18.43
N PHE A 100 8.41 -1.45 -18.95
CA PHE A 100 8.78 -1.49 -20.38
C PHE A 100 9.19 -2.89 -20.87
N LYS A 101 9.89 -3.67 -20.04
CA LYS A 101 10.26 -5.07 -20.30
C LYS A 101 9.04 -6.00 -20.12
N ALA A 102 8.20 -5.73 -19.12
CA ALA A 102 7.01 -6.51 -18.76
C ALA A 102 5.85 -6.37 -19.77
N ARG A 103 5.67 -5.19 -20.37
CA ARG A 103 4.52 -4.76 -21.20
C ARG A 103 4.06 -5.82 -22.21
N ARG A 104 5.00 -6.41 -22.96
CA ARG A 104 4.68 -7.42 -23.99
C ARG A 104 4.22 -8.76 -23.39
N LEU A 105 4.69 -9.11 -22.19
CA LEU A 105 4.25 -10.30 -21.44
C LEU A 105 2.84 -10.11 -20.88
N ILE A 106 2.53 -8.90 -20.40
CA ILE A 106 1.20 -8.51 -19.89
C ILE A 106 0.18 -8.47 -21.04
N GLN A 107 0.53 -7.87 -22.18
CA GLN A 107 -0.31 -7.87 -23.38
C GLN A 107 -0.62 -9.27 -23.93
N ALA A 108 0.22 -10.26 -23.66
CA ALA A 108 -0.01 -11.66 -24.00
C ALA A 108 -0.86 -12.42 -22.96
N SER A 109 -1.13 -11.83 -21.79
CA SER A 109 -1.84 -12.49 -20.69
C SER A 109 -3.33 -12.68 -21.00
N PRO A 110 -3.88 -13.91 -20.80
CA PRO A 110 -5.32 -14.15 -20.77
C PRO A 110 -6.02 -13.39 -19.64
N LEU A 111 -5.34 -13.18 -18.51
CA LEU A 111 -5.86 -12.44 -17.36
C LEU A 111 -5.98 -10.94 -17.66
N PHE A 112 -4.95 -10.33 -18.26
CA PHE A 112 -5.03 -8.95 -18.78
C PHE A 112 -6.19 -8.81 -19.79
N SER A 113 -6.34 -9.80 -20.68
CA SER A 113 -7.43 -9.86 -21.66
C SER A 113 -8.84 -10.03 -21.05
N LEU A 114 -8.95 -10.30 -19.74
CA LEU A 114 -10.20 -10.22 -18.97
C LEU A 114 -10.35 -8.85 -18.29
N LEU A 115 -9.27 -8.33 -17.69
CA LEU A 115 -9.25 -7.00 -17.05
C LEU A 115 -9.59 -5.86 -18.03
N GLN A 116 -9.15 -5.94 -19.28
CA GLN A 116 -9.54 -4.98 -20.34
C GLN A 116 -11.05 -4.95 -20.59
N LYS A 117 -11.74 -6.07 -20.37
CA LYS A 117 -13.21 -6.17 -20.54
C LYS A 117 -13.97 -5.80 -19.27
N MET A 118 -13.28 -5.79 -18.12
CA MET A 118 -13.88 -5.43 -16.84
C MET A 118 -14.19 -3.93 -16.80
N PRO A 119 -15.41 -3.52 -16.41
CA PRO A 119 -15.72 -2.12 -16.16
C PRO A 119 -14.99 -1.66 -14.90
N LYS A 120 -14.03 -0.73 -15.05
CA LYS A 120 -13.09 -0.32 -13.97
C LYS A 120 -13.61 0.84 -13.09
N GLY A 121 -14.85 1.27 -13.30
CA GLY A 121 -15.42 2.45 -12.65
C GLY A 121 -14.88 3.72 -13.32
N GLY A 122 -14.30 4.63 -12.53
CA GLY A 122 -13.58 5.79 -13.04
C GLY A 122 -12.06 5.71 -12.90
N VAL A 123 -11.34 6.55 -13.63
CA VAL A 123 -9.95 6.94 -13.33
C VAL A 123 -10.00 8.26 -12.57
N LEU A 124 -9.38 8.31 -11.38
CA LEU A 124 -9.46 9.49 -10.50
C LEU A 124 -8.15 10.27 -10.42
N HIS A 125 -7.07 9.76 -10.99
CA HIS A 125 -5.75 10.38 -11.05
C HIS A 125 -5.12 10.12 -12.42
N VAL A 126 -5.11 11.15 -13.26
CA VAL A 126 -4.60 11.18 -14.63
C VAL A 126 -4.31 12.63 -15.00
N HIS A 127 -3.24 12.90 -15.74
CA HIS A 127 -2.87 14.27 -16.13
C HIS A 127 -3.19 14.54 -17.61
N ASP A 128 -3.50 15.79 -17.93
CA ASP A 128 -4.15 16.14 -19.19
C ASP A 128 -3.31 15.90 -20.46
N PHE A 129 -1.98 15.99 -20.38
CA PHE A 129 -1.10 15.94 -21.56
C PHE A 129 -0.47 14.56 -21.85
N ALA A 130 -0.65 13.53 -21.01
CA ALA A 130 -0.12 12.17 -21.26
C ALA A 130 -1.19 11.05 -21.26
N MET A 131 -2.40 11.36 -21.71
CA MET A 131 -3.47 10.36 -21.87
C MET A 131 -3.40 9.53 -23.16
N VAL A 132 -3.00 10.16 -24.27
CA VAL A 132 -3.11 9.59 -25.63
C VAL A 132 -1.80 8.96 -26.08
N ASP A 133 -1.88 7.74 -26.65
CA ASP A 133 -0.73 7.04 -27.25
C ASP A 133 0.14 7.98 -28.14
N PRO A 134 1.45 8.11 -27.87
CA PRO A 134 2.34 8.99 -28.64
C PRO A 134 2.39 8.72 -30.14
N GLU A 135 2.07 7.49 -30.59
CA GLU A 135 1.95 7.17 -32.02
C GLU A 135 0.81 7.95 -32.69
N TRP A 136 -0.29 8.26 -31.99
CA TRP A 136 -1.35 9.14 -32.51
C TRP A 136 -0.84 10.57 -32.68
N LEU A 137 -0.12 11.12 -31.69
CA LEU A 137 0.47 12.46 -31.79
C LEU A 137 1.44 12.56 -32.97
N VAL A 138 2.32 11.56 -33.12
CA VAL A 138 3.27 11.47 -34.24
C VAL A 138 2.50 11.41 -35.57
N LYS A 139 1.59 10.45 -35.76
CA LYS A 139 0.97 10.17 -37.06
C LYS A 139 -0.22 11.07 -37.42
N ASN A 140 -0.82 11.76 -36.46
CA ASN A 140 -1.91 12.72 -36.66
C ASN A 140 -1.41 14.16 -36.47
N ALA A 141 -1.12 14.57 -35.22
CA ALA A 141 -0.84 15.96 -34.91
C ALA A 141 0.38 16.51 -35.67
N THR A 142 1.52 15.80 -35.69
CA THR A 142 2.73 16.29 -36.37
C THR A 142 2.69 16.21 -37.90
N TYR A 143 1.64 15.62 -38.49
CA TYR A 143 1.38 15.60 -39.94
C TYR A 143 0.39 16.68 -40.39
N ARG A 144 -0.17 17.47 -39.47
CA ARG A 144 -1.00 18.63 -39.81
C ARG A 144 -0.14 19.73 -40.44
N PRO A 145 -0.70 20.54 -41.38
CA PRO A 145 0.01 21.66 -41.98
C PRO A 145 0.43 22.66 -40.90
N HIS A 146 1.41 23.51 -41.22
CA HIS A 146 1.92 24.56 -40.33
C HIS A 146 2.64 24.08 -39.05
N CYS A 147 2.87 22.78 -38.87
CA CYS A 147 3.65 22.26 -37.73
C CYS A 147 5.15 22.48 -37.93
N TYR A 148 5.76 23.34 -37.12
CA TYR A 148 7.21 23.53 -37.03
C TYR A 148 7.79 22.74 -35.85
N MET A 149 9.07 22.38 -35.96
CA MET A 149 9.86 21.76 -34.89
C MET A 149 11.21 22.47 -34.74
N CYS A 150 11.73 22.54 -33.52
CA CYS A 150 13.13 22.87 -33.24
C CYS A 150 13.72 21.89 -32.22
N PHE A 151 15.03 21.65 -32.32
CA PHE A 151 15.79 20.83 -31.36
C PHE A 151 16.34 21.73 -30.26
N THR A 152 16.26 21.32 -29.00
CA THR A 152 16.80 22.08 -27.87
C THR A 152 18.24 21.68 -27.56
N ASP A 153 19.00 22.58 -26.92
CA ASP A 153 20.38 22.35 -26.49
C ASP A 153 20.51 21.11 -25.57
N GLY A 154 19.44 20.76 -24.86
CA GLY A 154 19.34 19.56 -24.01
C GLY A 154 18.91 18.28 -24.75
N GLY A 155 18.91 18.27 -26.08
CA GLY A 155 18.62 17.08 -26.88
C GLY A 155 17.15 16.66 -26.96
N SER A 156 16.21 17.49 -26.47
CA SER A 156 14.76 17.30 -26.67
C SER A 156 14.28 18.10 -27.89
N VAL A 157 12.99 18.05 -28.18
CA VAL A 157 12.34 18.82 -29.25
C VAL A 157 11.26 19.75 -28.69
N ARG A 158 10.95 20.81 -29.43
CA ARG A 158 9.76 21.65 -29.24
C ARG A 158 9.00 21.76 -30.55
N PHE A 159 7.69 21.97 -30.47
CA PHE A 159 6.81 22.17 -31.61
C PHE A 159 6.05 23.49 -31.49
N VAL A 160 5.58 24.03 -32.62
CA VAL A 160 4.63 25.14 -32.67
C VAL A 160 3.86 25.12 -34.00
N PHE A 161 2.59 25.52 -33.98
CA PHE A 161 1.79 25.72 -35.19
C PHE A 161 1.77 27.20 -35.59
N ALA A 162 2.19 27.53 -36.81
CA ALA A 162 2.25 28.92 -37.26
C ALA A 162 2.01 29.07 -38.77
N SER A 163 1.19 30.05 -39.16
CA SER A 163 0.92 30.37 -40.57
C SER A 163 2.16 30.89 -41.33
N GLN A 164 3.17 31.38 -40.61
CA GLN A 164 4.45 31.86 -41.10
C GLN A 164 5.60 31.30 -40.24
N GLY A 165 6.86 31.49 -40.67
CA GLY A 165 8.04 31.06 -39.91
C GLY A 165 8.04 31.61 -38.47
N PRO A 166 8.05 30.77 -37.43
CA PRO A 166 8.00 31.24 -36.04
C PRO A 166 9.26 32.03 -35.67
N LYS A 167 9.12 32.99 -34.74
CA LYS A 167 10.26 33.75 -34.21
C LYS A 167 11.28 32.79 -33.55
N PRO A 168 12.60 33.04 -33.70
CA PRO A 168 13.61 32.29 -32.96
C PRO A 168 13.37 32.34 -31.45
N VAL A 169 13.65 31.22 -30.77
CA VAL A 169 13.50 31.07 -29.31
C VAL A 169 14.84 30.63 -28.73
N GLU A 170 15.21 31.16 -27.56
CA GLU A 170 16.45 30.77 -26.87
C GLU A 170 16.50 29.25 -26.63
N ARG A 171 17.69 28.66 -26.78
CA ARG A 171 17.97 27.23 -26.60
C ARG A 171 17.12 26.33 -27.48
N CYS A 172 16.89 26.78 -28.72
CA CYS A 172 16.35 25.97 -29.80
C CYS A 172 17.09 26.27 -31.11
N SER A 173 17.21 25.24 -31.96
CA SER A 173 17.60 25.40 -33.36
C SER A 173 16.64 26.36 -34.10
N PRO A 174 17.03 26.90 -35.26
CA PRO A 174 16.07 27.50 -36.19
C PRO A 174 14.87 26.57 -36.43
N TRP A 175 13.67 27.14 -36.47
CA TRP A 175 12.43 26.39 -36.67
C TRP A 175 12.35 25.80 -38.07
N VAL A 176 12.09 24.49 -38.18
CA VAL A 176 11.94 23.77 -39.45
C VAL A 176 10.50 23.28 -39.58
N LEU A 177 9.84 23.59 -40.70
CA LEU A 177 8.52 23.05 -41.04
C LEU A 177 8.64 21.53 -41.23
N LEU A 178 7.88 20.73 -40.47
CA LEU A 178 8.02 19.27 -40.46
C LEU A 178 7.73 18.62 -41.83
N GLU A 179 6.83 19.19 -42.62
CA GLU A 179 6.58 18.76 -43.99
C GLU A 179 7.84 18.89 -44.86
N SER A 180 8.54 20.03 -44.77
CA SER A 180 9.80 20.26 -45.50
C SER A 180 10.96 19.42 -44.94
N LEU A 181 10.94 19.08 -43.65
CA LEU A 181 11.91 18.15 -43.07
C LEU A 181 11.69 16.73 -43.58
N ARG A 182 10.44 16.24 -43.55
CA ARG A 182 10.07 14.91 -44.09
C ARG A 182 10.36 14.80 -45.59
N SER A 183 10.07 15.82 -46.40
CA SER A 183 10.34 15.78 -47.85
C SER A 183 11.83 15.83 -48.21
N LYS A 184 12.71 16.25 -47.28
CA LYS A 184 14.17 16.23 -47.43
C LYS A 184 14.83 14.97 -46.88
N MET A 185 14.10 14.14 -46.11
CA MET A 185 14.64 12.92 -45.50
C MET A 185 14.29 11.69 -46.35
N GLY A 186 15.31 10.90 -46.71
CA GLY A 186 15.13 9.64 -47.43
C GLY A 186 14.34 8.56 -46.67
N ASN A 187 14.20 8.70 -45.35
CA ASN A 187 13.31 7.88 -44.53
C ASN A 187 12.59 8.73 -43.46
N ALA A 188 11.32 9.08 -43.70
CA ALA A 188 10.49 9.77 -42.71
C ALA A 188 10.19 8.92 -41.45
N THR A 189 10.32 7.59 -41.54
CA THR A 189 10.07 6.68 -40.40
C THR A 189 11.04 6.90 -39.24
N ASP A 190 12.30 7.25 -39.54
CA ASP A 190 13.32 7.47 -38.51
C ASP A 190 13.10 8.79 -37.77
N LEU A 191 12.64 9.82 -38.49
CA LEU A 191 12.17 11.07 -37.88
C LEU A 191 10.96 10.82 -36.97
N ASP A 192 9.96 10.09 -37.45
CA ASP A 192 8.76 9.78 -36.67
C ASP A 192 9.07 8.95 -35.41
N ASN A 193 9.98 7.97 -35.51
CA ASN A 193 10.49 7.22 -34.36
C ASN A 193 11.24 8.12 -33.37
N SER A 194 12.06 9.06 -33.87
CA SER A 194 12.81 10.03 -33.06
C SER A 194 11.88 11.02 -32.34
N ILE A 195 10.84 11.52 -33.02
CA ILE A 195 9.76 12.33 -32.43
C ILE A 195 9.05 11.51 -31.34
N ARG A 196 8.61 10.28 -31.64
CA ARG A 196 7.91 9.42 -30.67
C ARG A 196 8.74 9.23 -29.39
N GLY A 197 10.03 8.95 -29.54
CA GLY A 197 10.96 8.77 -28.41
C GLY A 197 11.18 10.01 -27.56
N ASN A 198 10.77 11.21 -28.00
CA ASN A 198 10.77 12.46 -27.23
C ASN A 198 9.41 12.82 -26.61
N LEU A 199 8.37 12.03 -26.84
CA LEU A 199 7.02 12.22 -26.27
C LEU A 199 6.68 11.17 -25.20
N THR A 200 7.67 10.42 -24.70
CA THR A 200 7.49 9.28 -23.80
C THR A 200 8.80 8.95 -23.03
N LEU A 201 8.68 8.22 -21.92
CA LEU A 201 9.79 7.54 -21.25
C LEU A 201 10.03 6.13 -21.79
N PHE A 202 9.10 5.56 -22.56
CA PHE A 202 9.21 4.20 -23.08
C PHE A 202 10.45 4.04 -23.98
N THR A 203 11.31 3.08 -23.66
CA THR A 203 12.51 2.71 -24.43
C THR A 203 12.59 1.20 -24.62
N ASP A 204 13.03 0.75 -25.80
CA ASP A 204 13.36 -0.65 -26.10
C ASP A 204 14.78 -1.05 -25.62
N ARG A 205 15.54 -0.10 -25.04
CA ARG A 205 16.82 -0.36 -24.33
C ARG A 205 16.57 -0.82 -22.89
N ASP A 206 17.63 -0.99 -22.09
CA ASP A 206 17.46 -1.22 -20.65
C ASP A 206 17.16 0.10 -19.90
N PRO A 207 15.95 0.30 -19.35
CA PRO A 207 15.62 1.50 -18.57
C PRO A 207 16.46 1.66 -17.29
N GLU A 208 17.08 0.60 -16.75
CA GLU A 208 17.99 0.74 -15.60
C GLU A 208 19.36 1.33 -16.01
N THR A 209 19.69 1.31 -17.31
CA THR A 209 20.89 1.98 -17.87
C THR A 209 20.55 3.34 -18.46
N GLU A 210 19.40 3.48 -19.14
CA GLU A 210 18.94 4.78 -19.69
C GLU A 210 18.54 5.75 -18.57
N TYR A 211 17.98 5.24 -17.46
CA TYR A 211 17.51 6.02 -16.32
C TYR A 211 18.13 5.51 -15.00
N PRO A 212 19.39 5.84 -14.69
CA PRO A 212 20.10 5.30 -13.53
C PRO A 212 19.61 5.85 -12.17
N SER A 213 19.06 7.06 -12.12
CA SER A 213 18.53 7.69 -10.89
C SER A 213 17.15 8.33 -11.12
N GLN A 214 16.46 8.68 -10.02
CA GLN A 214 15.22 9.45 -10.06
C GLN A 214 15.42 10.79 -10.79
N ASP A 215 16.55 11.47 -10.62
CA ASP A 215 16.84 12.75 -11.29
C ASP A 215 16.86 12.60 -12.81
N VAL A 216 17.44 11.52 -13.34
CA VAL A 216 17.54 11.33 -14.80
C VAL A 216 16.18 11.04 -15.42
N VAL A 217 15.33 10.22 -14.77
CA VAL A 217 13.98 9.95 -15.28
C VAL A 217 13.08 11.18 -15.17
N TRP A 218 13.07 11.91 -14.04
CA TRP A 218 12.27 13.13 -13.89
C TRP A 218 12.69 14.24 -14.86
N ASN A 219 14.00 14.44 -15.08
CA ASN A 219 14.47 15.40 -16.09
C ASN A 219 14.01 15.00 -17.52
N ARG A 220 13.92 13.70 -17.84
CA ARG A 220 13.39 13.25 -19.14
C ARG A 220 11.87 13.39 -19.23
N PHE A 221 11.15 13.15 -18.14
CA PHE A 221 9.70 13.24 -18.03
C PHE A 221 9.20 14.67 -18.25
N GLU A 222 9.77 15.64 -17.52
CA GLU A 222 9.53 17.07 -17.72
C GLU A 222 9.92 17.54 -19.15
N ALA A 223 11.03 17.02 -19.69
CA ALA A 223 11.45 17.33 -21.07
C ALA A 223 10.51 16.76 -22.15
N ALA A 224 9.77 15.68 -21.85
CA ALA A 224 8.75 15.13 -22.73
C ALA A 224 7.42 15.92 -22.61
N PHE A 225 7.04 16.38 -21.41
CA PHE A 225 5.93 17.32 -21.25
C PHE A 225 6.20 18.64 -22.00
N GLY A 226 7.42 19.16 -21.93
CA GLY A 226 7.85 20.34 -22.69
C GLY A 226 7.79 20.16 -24.22
N ALA A 227 7.95 18.94 -24.72
CA ALA A 227 7.75 18.60 -26.13
C ALA A 227 6.26 18.50 -26.48
N LEU A 228 5.47 17.77 -25.67
CA LEU A 228 4.02 17.60 -25.81
C LEU A 228 3.27 18.95 -25.83
N TRP A 229 3.67 19.88 -24.95
CA TRP A 229 3.06 21.20 -24.81
C TRP A 229 2.87 21.93 -26.14
N GLY A 230 3.91 21.98 -26.98
CA GLY A 230 3.89 22.69 -28.26
C GLY A 230 2.91 22.12 -29.29
N LEU A 231 2.58 20.82 -29.17
CA LEU A 231 1.57 20.16 -30.00
C LEU A 231 0.17 20.32 -29.42
N VAL A 232 0.00 20.02 -28.13
CA VAL A 232 -1.34 19.92 -27.51
C VAL A 232 -1.95 21.28 -27.21
N THR A 233 -1.15 22.34 -27.01
CA THR A 233 -1.69 23.71 -26.77
C THR A 233 -2.24 24.42 -28.03
N PHE A 234 -2.01 23.88 -29.22
CA PHE A 234 -2.67 24.35 -30.44
C PHE A 234 -4.14 23.92 -30.44
N ALA A 235 -5.07 24.86 -30.39
CA ALA A 235 -6.47 24.59 -30.06
C ALA A 235 -7.19 23.57 -30.98
N PRO A 236 -6.90 23.45 -32.29
CA PRO A 236 -7.40 22.35 -33.12
C PRO A 236 -6.86 20.97 -32.74
N VAL A 237 -5.59 20.86 -32.32
CA VAL A 237 -5.02 19.59 -31.81
C VAL A 237 -5.54 19.28 -30.42
N PHE A 238 -5.67 20.28 -29.53
CA PHE A 238 -6.27 20.13 -28.21
C PHE A 238 -7.64 19.44 -28.25
N ARG A 239 -8.54 19.94 -29.12
CA ARG A 239 -9.91 19.43 -29.26
C ARG A 239 -9.93 17.95 -29.65
N ASP A 240 -9.12 17.57 -30.63
CA ASP A 240 -9.04 16.19 -31.12
C ASP A 240 -8.31 15.26 -30.14
N TYR A 241 -7.25 15.76 -29.49
CA TYR A 241 -6.48 15.04 -28.47
C TYR A 241 -7.39 14.64 -27.30
N TYR A 242 -8.21 15.57 -26.79
CA TYR A 242 -9.09 15.28 -25.67
C TYR A 242 -10.19 14.27 -26.05
N ILE A 243 -10.76 14.36 -27.26
CA ILE A 243 -11.71 13.36 -27.76
C ILE A 243 -11.05 11.99 -27.94
N GLU A 244 -9.79 11.93 -28.40
CA GLU A 244 -9.05 10.68 -28.50
C GLU A 244 -8.72 10.07 -27.12
N ALA A 245 -8.40 10.89 -26.11
CA ALA A 245 -8.25 10.42 -24.73
C ALA A 245 -9.54 9.78 -24.21
N LEU A 246 -10.69 10.44 -24.43
CA LEU A 246 -12.00 9.89 -24.07
C LEU A 246 -12.29 8.58 -24.82
N ASN A 247 -11.96 8.48 -26.11
CA ASN A 247 -12.05 7.22 -26.88
C ASN A 247 -11.21 6.10 -26.24
N GLN A 248 -9.95 6.37 -25.88
CA GLN A 248 -9.02 5.36 -25.37
C GLN A 248 -9.42 4.85 -23.97
N PHE A 249 -9.83 5.75 -23.05
CA PHE A 249 -10.35 5.35 -21.74
C PHE A 249 -11.69 4.59 -21.84
N TYR A 250 -12.61 5.05 -22.70
CA TYR A 250 -13.89 4.37 -22.92
C TYR A 250 -13.73 3.00 -23.59
N ALA A 251 -12.79 2.86 -24.53
CA ALA A 251 -12.46 1.57 -25.15
C ALA A 251 -11.87 0.54 -24.16
N ASP A 252 -11.22 1.02 -23.09
CA ASP A 252 -10.78 0.21 -21.94
C ASP A 252 -11.86 0.07 -20.85
N ASN A 253 -13.14 0.37 -21.16
CA ASN A 253 -14.28 0.23 -20.25
C ASN A 253 -14.14 1.03 -18.94
N VAL A 254 -13.52 2.23 -19.02
CA VAL A 254 -13.56 3.26 -17.98
C VAL A 254 -14.72 4.20 -18.28
N MET A 255 -15.51 4.50 -17.25
CA MET A 255 -16.80 5.20 -17.38
C MET A 255 -16.77 6.65 -16.86
N TYR A 256 -15.68 7.10 -16.24
CA TYR A 256 -15.57 8.43 -15.63
C TYR A 256 -14.10 8.86 -15.46
N LEU A 257 -13.78 10.14 -15.62
CA LEU A 257 -12.43 10.70 -15.47
C LEU A 257 -12.40 11.91 -14.50
N GLU A 258 -11.35 12.02 -13.67
CA GLU A 258 -10.97 13.28 -13.01
C GLU A 258 -9.52 13.64 -13.36
N LEU A 259 -9.36 14.65 -14.22
CA LEU A 259 -8.08 15.02 -14.81
C LEU A 259 -7.40 16.12 -13.98
N ARG A 260 -6.10 15.97 -13.70
CA ARG A 260 -5.24 17.11 -13.40
C ARG A 260 -4.99 17.88 -14.70
N ALA A 261 -5.29 19.17 -14.70
CA ALA A 261 -5.04 20.02 -15.87
C ALA A 261 -4.37 21.34 -15.45
N LEU A 262 -3.29 21.70 -16.15
CA LEU A 262 -2.61 22.99 -15.96
C LEU A 262 -3.42 24.17 -16.54
N LEU A 263 -4.54 23.89 -17.22
CA LEU A 263 -5.39 24.85 -17.94
C LEU A 263 -4.60 25.91 -18.73
N PRO A 264 -3.67 25.50 -19.63
CA PRO A 264 -2.82 26.42 -20.35
C PRO A 264 -3.62 27.36 -21.26
N GLN A 265 -2.99 28.49 -21.61
CA GLN A 265 -3.47 29.32 -22.71
C GLN A 265 -3.32 28.55 -24.02
N LEU A 266 -4.46 28.21 -24.63
CA LEU A 266 -4.51 27.56 -25.93
C LEU A 266 -4.46 28.61 -27.04
N TYR A 267 -3.93 28.27 -28.22
CA TYR A 267 -3.76 29.23 -29.32
C TYR A 267 -4.31 28.74 -30.66
N GLU A 268 -4.76 29.67 -31.49
CA GLU A 268 -5.20 29.44 -32.88
C GLU A 268 -4.10 29.87 -33.87
N LEU A 269 -4.23 29.46 -35.15
CA LEU A 269 -3.20 29.65 -36.18
C LEU A 269 -2.99 31.13 -36.60
N ASP A 270 -3.95 31.99 -36.27
CA ASP A 270 -3.91 33.45 -36.47
C ASP A 270 -3.21 34.19 -35.31
N GLY A 271 -2.75 33.48 -34.28
CA GLY A 271 -2.05 34.04 -33.13
C GLY A 271 -2.96 34.53 -31.99
N ARG A 272 -4.29 34.35 -32.09
CA ARG A 272 -5.18 34.54 -30.92
C ARG A 272 -4.90 33.47 -29.88
N SER A 273 -4.80 33.89 -28.62
CA SER A 273 -4.79 33.01 -27.45
C SER A 273 -6.13 33.04 -26.71
N HIS A 274 -6.41 31.94 -26.01
CA HIS A 274 -7.58 31.73 -25.16
C HIS A 274 -7.13 31.62 -23.69
N ASP A 275 -8.00 31.98 -22.76
CA ASP A 275 -7.71 31.95 -21.32
C ASP A 275 -8.06 30.59 -20.66
N PRO A 276 -7.69 30.37 -19.38
CA PRO A 276 -8.01 29.13 -18.66
C PRO A 276 -9.52 28.84 -18.55
N ALA A 277 -10.39 29.87 -18.55
CA ALA A 277 -11.84 29.70 -18.52
C ALA A 277 -12.38 29.16 -19.86
N TRP A 278 -11.83 29.63 -20.98
CA TRP A 278 -12.10 29.08 -22.30
C TRP A 278 -11.60 27.64 -22.42
N THR A 279 -10.39 27.35 -21.95
CA THR A 279 -9.83 25.97 -21.93
C THR A 279 -10.71 25.02 -21.11
N LEU A 280 -11.17 25.46 -19.94
CA LEU A 280 -12.10 24.71 -19.09
C LEU A 280 -13.49 24.53 -19.74
N GLN A 281 -13.99 25.54 -20.45
CA GLN A 281 -15.24 25.46 -21.22
C GLN A 281 -15.11 24.50 -22.43
N ALA A 282 -13.96 24.47 -23.10
CA ALA A 282 -13.68 23.56 -24.20
C ALA A 282 -13.70 22.09 -23.72
N TYR A 283 -13.00 21.77 -22.62
CA TYR A 283 -13.11 20.47 -21.94
C TYR A 283 -14.58 20.13 -21.60
N GLN A 284 -15.33 21.07 -21.03
CA GLN A 284 -16.73 20.86 -20.62
C GLN A 284 -17.64 20.53 -21.81
N ASN A 285 -17.49 21.24 -22.92
CA ASN A 285 -18.32 21.06 -24.11
C ASN A 285 -17.98 19.76 -24.86
N LEU A 286 -16.69 19.43 -25.00
CA LEU A 286 -16.24 18.16 -25.59
C LEU A 286 -16.69 16.96 -24.72
N THR A 287 -16.65 17.08 -23.39
CA THR A 287 -17.20 16.07 -22.47
C THR A 287 -18.69 15.85 -22.70
N ARG A 288 -19.49 16.92 -22.80
CA ARG A 288 -20.95 16.83 -23.07
C ARG A 288 -21.24 16.18 -24.41
N GLN A 289 -20.48 16.54 -25.46
CA GLN A 289 -20.59 15.94 -26.78
C GLN A 289 -20.28 14.44 -26.75
N PHE A 290 -19.22 14.05 -26.06
CA PHE A 290 -18.85 12.64 -25.90
C PHE A 290 -19.93 11.84 -25.15
N VAL A 291 -20.45 12.36 -24.03
CA VAL A 291 -21.55 11.73 -23.26
C VAL A 291 -22.83 11.62 -24.11
N SER A 292 -23.13 12.59 -24.97
CA SER A 292 -24.33 12.53 -25.85
C SER A 292 -24.27 11.41 -26.90
N THR A 293 -23.06 10.92 -27.21
CA THR A 293 -22.82 9.78 -28.12
C THR A 293 -22.52 8.48 -27.37
N HIS A 294 -22.16 8.56 -26.08
CA HIS A 294 -21.84 7.44 -25.19
C HIS A 294 -22.61 7.60 -23.85
N PRO A 295 -23.93 7.31 -23.81
CA PRO A 295 -24.80 7.60 -22.65
C PRO A 295 -24.53 6.73 -21.40
N ASP A 296 -23.70 5.71 -21.54
CA ASP A 296 -23.13 4.89 -20.48
C ASP A 296 -21.86 5.48 -19.84
N PHE A 297 -21.19 6.42 -20.51
CA PHE A 297 -20.09 7.21 -19.95
C PHE A 297 -20.65 8.36 -19.07
N TYR A 298 -20.11 8.52 -17.87
CA TYR A 298 -20.65 9.43 -16.85
C TYR A 298 -20.12 10.87 -17.03
N GLY A 299 -19.17 11.07 -17.93
CA GLY A 299 -18.47 12.33 -18.17
C GLY A 299 -17.11 12.39 -17.49
N ALA A 300 -16.60 13.61 -17.37
CA ALA A 300 -15.32 13.93 -16.76
C ALA A 300 -15.44 15.19 -15.89
N ARG A 301 -14.45 15.44 -15.04
CA ARG A 301 -14.25 16.70 -14.31
C ARG A 301 -12.77 17.08 -14.29
N ILE A 302 -12.49 18.35 -14.05
CA ILE A 302 -11.13 18.92 -14.04
C ILE A 302 -10.73 19.30 -12.61
N ILE A 303 -9.49 18.97 -12.24
CA ILE A 303 -8.78 19.51 -11.08
C ILE A 303 -7.72 20.46 -11.65
N PHE A 304 -7.84 21.75 -11.35
CA PHE A 304 -6.89 22.75 -11.85
C PHE A 304 -5.59 22.66 -11.06
N THR A 305 -4.45 22.58 -11.74
CA THR A 305 -3.15 22.38 -11.10
C THR A 305 -2.20 23.54 -11.31
N ASN A 306 -1.24 23.67 -10.41
CA ASN A 306 -0.04 24.47 -10.63
C ASN A 306 1.21 23.67 -10.28
N HIS A 307 2.34 23.99 -10.89
CA HIS A 307 3.58 23.25 -10.70
C HIS A 307 4.25 23.64 -9.38
N ARG A 308 4.55 22.69 -8.49
CA ARG A 308 5.04 22.98 -7.12
C ARG A 308 6.46 23.59 -7.06
N HIS A 309 7.16 23.66 -8.19
CA HIS A 309 8.39 24.45 -8.37
C HIS A 309 8.13 25.95 -8.59
N ALA A 310 6.90 26.40 -8.83
CA ALA A 310 6.52 27.80 -9.02
C ALA A 310 6.75 28.68 -7.77
N LYS A 311 6.72 30.01 -7.95
CA LYS A 311 6.84 30.98 -6.84
C LYS A 311 5.53 31.04 -6.05
N LEU A 312 5.60 31.34 -4.74
CA LEU A 312 4.42 31.50 -3.86
C LEU A 312 3.38 32.47 -4.45
N SER A 313 3.81 33.57 -5.06
CA SER A 313 2.92 34.55 -5.72
C SER A 313 2.18 34.00 -6.94
N VAL A 314 2.77 33.03 -7.67
CA VAL A 314 2.13 32.37 -8.83
C VAL A 314 1.09 31.37 -8.37
N VAL A 315 1.41 30.55 -7.36
CA VAL A 315 0.42 29.64 -6.74
C VAL A 315 -0.71 30.42 -6.08
N ALA A 316 -0.42 31.52 -5.36
CA ALA A 316 -1.42 32.39 -4.78
C ALA A 316 -2.28 33.15 -5.82
N ALA A 317 -1.82 33.29 -7.06
CA ALA A 317 -2.64 33.77 -8.17
C ALA A 317 -3.54 32.64 -8.70
N ALA A 318 -2.97 31.47 -8.98
CA ALA A 318 -3.69 30.29 -9.47
C ALA A 318 -4.78 29.80 -8.50
N VAL A 319 -4.59 29.89 -7.18
CA VAL A 319 -5.66 29.57 -6.20
C VAL A 319 -6.82 30.59 -6.28
N LYS A 320 -6.54 31.88 -6.49
CA LYS A 320 -7.60 32.91 -6.68
C LYS A 320 -8.35 32.70 -7.99
N GLU A 321 -7.64 32.31 -9.05
CA GLU A 321 -8.23 31.92 -10.32
C GLU A 321 -9.07 30.63 -10.18
N ALA A 322 -8.58 29.62 -9.47
CA ALA A 322 -9.33 28.40 -9.15
C ALA A 322 -10.64 28.71 -8.40
N MET A 323 -10.63 29.65 -7.45
CA MET A 323 -11.84 30.09 -6.74
C MET A 323 -12.87 30.70 -7.71
N GLN A 324 -12.43 31.49 -8.69
CA GLN A 324 -13.31 32.08 -9.69
C GLN A 324 -13.82 31.03 -10.70
N LEU A 325 -12.93 30.20 -11.25
CA LEU A 325 -13.31 29.08 -12.13
C LEU A 325 -14.23 28.07 -11.43
N LYS A 326 -14.10 27.87 -10.12
CA LYS A 326 -15.01 27.01 -9.32
C LYS A 326 -16.41 27.62 -9.16
N LYS A 327 -16.51 28.95 -9.11
CA LYS A 327 -17.78 29.68 -9.08
C LYS A 327 -18.47 29.64 -10.45
N ASP A 328 -17.72 29.74 -11.53
CA ASP A 328 -18.26 29.82 -12.89
C ASP A 328 -18.55 28.44 -13.51
N PHE A 329 -17.79 27.39 -13.11
CA PHE A 329 -17.92 26.02 -13.59
C PHE A 329 -18.12 24.99 -12.43
N PRO A 330 -19.08 25.20 -11.49
CA PRO A 330 -19.15 24.45 -10.23
C PRO A 330 -19.35 22.94 -10.41
N ASP A 331 -20.13 22.53 -11.41
CA ASP A 331 -20.37 21.13 -11.78
C ASP A 331 -19.16 20.44 -12.44
N PHE A 332 -18.19 21.18 -12.97
CA PHE A 332 -17.15 20.63 -13.84
C PHE A 332 -15.72 20.81 -13.32
N LEU A 333 -15.40 21.93 -12.69
CA LEU A 333 -14.19 22.04 -11.88
C LEU A 333 -14.43 21.33 -10.54
N ALA A 334 -13.69 20.26 -10.26
CA ALA A 334 -13.74 19.54 -9.01
C ALA A 334 -13.06 20.33 -7.88
N GLY A 335 -11.83 20.82 -8.11
CA GLY A 335 -11.01 21.52 -7.12
C GLY A 335 -9.59 21.83 -7.63
N PHE A 336 -8.60 21.85 -6.73
CA PHE A 336 -7.21 22.24 -7.00
C PHE A 336 -6.17 21.22 -6.49
N ASP A 337 -4.96 21.20 -7.08
CA ASP A 337 -3.84 20.30 -6.74
C ASP A 337 -2.48 20.94 -7.14
N LEU A 338 -1.35 20.43 -6.61
CA LEU A 338 0.01 20.92 -6.85
C LEU A 338 0.92 19.79 -7.35
N VAL A 339 1.34 19.88 -8.61
CA VAL A 339 1.95 18.78 -9.38
C VAL A 339 3.45 18.95 -9.61
N GLY A 340 4.08 17.94 -10.24
CA GLY A 340 5.51 17.84 -10.53
C GLY A 340 6.32 17.29 -9.35
N ARG A 341 7.59 16.94 -9.59
CA ARG A 341 8.41 16.12 -8.66
C ARG A 341 8.31 16.56 -7.20
N GLU A 342 8.00 15.60 -6.32
CA GLU A 342 7.80 15.92 -4.90
C GLU A 342 9.10 16.29 -4.18
N ASP A 343 10.17 15.49 -4.32
CA ASP A 343 11.44 15.62 -3.56
C ASP A 343 12.15 16.97 -3.69
N GLN A 344 12.10 17.56 -4.90
CA GLN A 344 12.86 18.78 -5.26
C GLN A 344 11.95 20.01 -5.39
N GLY A 345 10.63 19.80 -5.28
CA GLY A 345 9.61 20.84 -5.27
C GLY A 345 9.47 21.51 -3.91
N LYS A 346 8.53 22.44 -3.79
CA LYS A 346 8.17 23.05 -2.50
C LYS A 346 6.98 22.33 -1.87
N THR A 347 7.04 22.17 -0.56
CA THR A 347 6.04 21.46 0.25
C THR A 347 4.69 22.18 0.30
N LEU A 348 3.66 21.45 0.71
CA LEU A 348 2.34 22.03 0.97
C LEU A 348 2.43 23.06 2.12
N TRP A 349 3.23 22.81 3.16
CA TRP A 349 3.50 23.77 4.23
C TRP A 349 4.13 25.10 3.75
N TYR A 350 4.97 25.07 2.70
CA TYR A 350 5.51 26.29 2.09
C TYR A 350 4.41 27.13 1.43
N PHE A 351 3.42 26.48 0.81
CA PHE A 351 2.29 27.15 0.16
C PHE A 351 1.07 27.36 1.07
N ARG A 352 1.12 26.95 2.36
CA ARG A 352 -0.04 26.94 3.27
C ARG A 352 -0.83 28.25 3.28
N ASP A 353 -0.16 29.41 3.26
CA ASP A 353 -0.81 30.73 3.30
C ASP A 353 -1.60 31.00 2.00
N ALA A 354 -1.09 30.52 0.86
CA ALA A 354 -1.80 30.57 -0.43
C ALA A 354 -2.95 29.55 -0.51
N LEU A 355 -2.81 28.40 0.15
CA LEU A 355 -3.81 27.32 0.20
C LEU A 355 -4.89 27.58 1.28
N ALA A 356 -4.65 28.49 2.22
CA ALA A 356 -5.64 28.98 3.19
C ALA A 356 -6.61 30.01 2.59
N LEU A 357 -6.20 30.74 1.53
CA LEU A 357 -6.97 31.83 0.91
C LEU A 357 -8.46 31.53 0.62
N PRO A 358 -8.88 30.32 0.21
CA PRO A 358 -10.31 30.03 0.03
C PRO A 358 -11.05 30.00 1.37
N ALA A 359 -10.49 29.34 2.39
CA ALA A 359 -11.08 29.24 3.72
C ALA A 359 -11.17 30.60 4.42
N GLU A 360 -10.10 31.41 4.34
CA GLU A 360 -10.07 32.80 4.83
C GLU A 360 -11.17 33.67 4.21
N LYS A 361 -11.58 33.36 2.98
CA LYS A 361 -12.63 34.06 2.22
C LYS A 361 -13.99 33.39 2.29
N GLY A 362 -14.17 32.35 3.12
CA GLY A 362 -15.43 31.61 3.25
C GLY A 362 -15.82 30.78 2.02
N VAL A 363 -14.87 30.46 1.13
CA VAL A 363 -15.09 29.70 -0.10
C VAL A 363 -14.60 28.27 0.05
N THR A 364 -15.50 27.30 -0.12
CA THR A 364 -15.14 25.87 -0.12
C THR A 364 -14.40 25.49 -1.40
N MET A 365 -13.08 25.34 -1.32
CA MET A 365 -12.24 24.75 -2.36
C MET A 365 -11.86 23.32 -1.98
N PRO A 366 -12.31 22.28 -2.72
CA PRO A 366 -11.79 20.93 -2.55
C PRO A 366 -10.34 20.84 -3.05
N TYR A 367 -9.49 20.14 -2.31
CA TYR A 367 -8.13 19.82 -2.72
C TYR A 367 -7.96 18.32 -3.02
N PHE A 368 -7.00 17.98 -3.88
CA PHE A 368 -6.69 16.62 -4.32
C PHE A 368 -5.17 16.36 -4.35
N PHE A 369 -4.46 16.84 -3.33
CA PHE A 369 -3.01 17.00 -3.36
C PHE A 369 -2.23 15.70 -3.64
N HIS A 370 -1.27 15.78 -4.56
CA HIS A 370 -0.08 14.94 -4.55
C HIS A 370 0.66 15.10 -3.21
N ALA A 371 0.86 13.99 -2.49
CA ALA A 371 1.57 13.99 -1.22
C ALA A 371 2.15 12.61 -0.89
N GLY A 372 3.41 12.60 -0.45
CA GLY A 372 4.13 11.38 -0.09
C GLY A 372 4.46 10.48 -1.29
N GLU A 373 4.53 11.00 -2.51
CA GLU A 373 5.17 10.35 -3.64
C GLU A 373 6.71 10.45 -3.50
N THR A 374 7.27 9.68 -2.58
CA THR A 374 8.72 9.67 -2.34
C THR A 374 9.18 8.39 -1.64
N ASP A 375 10.41 7.97 -1.90
CA ASP A 375 11.08 6.86 -1.22
C ASP A 375 11.82 7.30 0.06
N VAL A 376 12.14 8.58 0.25
CA VAL A 376 12.70 9.10 1.50
C VAL A 376 11.68 9.12 2.65
N GLU A 377 12.17 9.23 3.89
CA GLU A 377 11.37 9.09 5.11
C GLU A 377 11.88 10.03 6.21
N GLY A 378 10.96 10.64 6.96
CA GLY A 378 11.28 11.56 8.05
C GLY A 378 11.69 12.96 7.57
N THR A 379 11.32 13.34 6.35
CA THR A 379 11.66 14.61 5.70
C THR A 379 10.44 15.53 5.60
N GLU A 380 10.61 16.79 5.17
CA GLU A 380 9.47 17.67 4.88
C GLU A 380 8.64 17.20 3.66
N VAL A 381 9.16 16.28 2.84
CA VAL A 381 8.48 15.78 1.63
C VAL A 381 7.39 14.78 2.02
N ASP A 382 7.73 13.71 2.74
CA ASP A 382 6.75 12.72 3.20
C ASP A 382 5.78 13.29 4.28
N GLN A 383 6.15 14.39 4.94
CA GLN A 383 5.24 15.19 5.80
C GLN A 383 4.10 15.88 5.02
N ASN A 384 4.19 16.04 3.69
CA ASN A 384 3.06 16.55 2.88
C ASN A 384 1.79 15.70 3.08
N LEU A 385 1.91 14.43 3.48
CA LEU A 385 0.79 13.56 3.84
C LEU A 385 -0.06 14.12 5.00
N LEU A 386 0.60 14.71 6.01
CA LEU A 386 -0.08 15.34 7.14
C LEU A 386 -0.60 16.73 6.75
N ASP A 387 0.17 17.52 6.00
CA ASP A 387 -0.28 18.82 5.48
C ASP A 387 -1.54 18.71 4.62
N ALA A 388 -1.59 17.73 3.72
CA ALA A 388 -2.76 17.50 2.87
C ALA A 388 -4.01 17.17 3.70
N LEU A 389 -3.84 16.44 4.81
CA LEU A 389 -4.92 16.15 5.75
C LEU A 389 -5.27 17.36 6.64
N LEU A 390 -4.33 18.22 7.00
CA LEU A 390 -4.60 19.49 7.69
C LEU A 390 -5.37 20.47 6.79
N LEU A 391 -5.01 20.55 5.51
CA LEU A 391 -5.69 21.32 4.46
C LEU A 391 -7.01 20.66 3.97
N ASN A 392 -7.45 19.58 4.61
CA ASN A 392 -8.71 18.87 4.33
C ASN A 392 -8.84 18.39 2.86
N THR A 393 -7.77 17.83 2.31
CA THR A 393 -7.79 17.19 0.98
C THR A 393 -8.88 16.12 0.90
N SER A 394 -9.55 16.04 -0.25
CA SER A 394 -10.62 15.07 -0.53
C SER A 394 -10.05 13.68 -0.89
N ARG A 395 -8.88 13.66 -1.53
CA ARG A 395 -8.05 12.47 -1.82
C ARG A 395 -6.57 12.84 -1.76
N ILE A 396 -5.70 11.84 -1.72
CA ILE A 396 -4.24 11.99 -1.75
C ILE A 396 -3.70 11.32 -3.02
N GLY A 397 -3.00 12.09 -3.86
CA GLY A 397 -2.26 11.58 -5.01
C GLY A 397 -1.09 10.72 -4.59
N HIS A 398 -0.98 9.50 -5.15
CA HIS A 398 -0.04 8.43 -4.80
C HIS A 398 -0.16 7.91 -3.35
N GLY A 399 0.18 8.76 -2.36
CA GLY A 399 0.25 8.36 -0.96
C GLY A 399 1.27 7.25 -0.69
N PHE A 400 2.33 7.13 -1.50
CA PHE A 400 3.27 6.01 -1.50
C PHE A 400 3.92 5.81 -0.12
N ALA A 401 4.37 6.90 0.52
CA ALA A 401 4.96 6.87 1.85
C ALA A 401 3.97 6.58 3.00
N LEU A 402 2.64 6.55 2.76
CA LEU A 402 1.60 6.55 3.81
C LEU A 402 1.70 5.37 4.78
N GLN A 403 2.16 4.19 4.35
CA GLN A 403 2.30 3.03 5.24
C GLN A 403 3.32 3.26 6.37
N ARG A 404 4.27 4.19 6.18
CA ARG A 404 5.30 4.58 7.15
C ARG A 404 4.81 5.64 8.15
N HIS A 405 3.68 6.30 7.86
CA HIS A 405 3.09 7.37 8.66
C HIS A 405 1.83 6.89 9.39
N PRO A 406 1.93 6.24 10.57
CA PRO A 406 0.78 5.64 11.26
C PRO A 406 -0.31 6.68 11.62
N VAL A 407 0.08 7.90 11.98
CA VAL A 407 -0.86 9.00 12.28
C VAL A 407 -1.62 9.42 11.03
N ALA A 408 -0.92 9.69 9.92
CA ALA A 408 -1.56 10.05 8.65
C ALA A 408 -2.46 8.93 8.14
N LYS A 409 -2.00 7.67 8.19
CA LYS A 409 -2.78 6.49 7.77
C LYS A 409 -4.03 6.27 8.63
N GLN A 410 -3.95 6.46 9.95
CA GLN A 410 -5.12 6.37 10.81
C GLN A 410 -6.10 7.53 10.53
N LEU A 411 -5.59 8.73 10.27
CA LEU A 411 -6.38 9.93 10.03
C LEU A 411 -7.09 9.90 8.67
N SER A 412 -6.41 9.50 7.59
CA SER A 412 -7.03 9.30 6.26
C SER A 412 -8.12 8.23 6.32
N ARG A 413 -7.83 7.06 6.93
CA ARG A 413 -8.79 5.96 7.10
C ARG A 413 -10.00 6.37 7.95
N LYS A 414 -9.81 7.13 9.03
CA LYS A 414 -10.90 7.62 9.90
C LYS A 414 -11.76 8.71 9.24
N ARG A 415 -11.16 9.58 8.42
CA ARG A 415 -11.87 10.62 7.65
C ARG A 415 -12.48 10.11 6.34
N GLY A 416 -12.07 8.93 5.88
CA GLY A 416 -12.45 8.40 4.58
C GLY A 416 -11.79 9.13 3.41
N VAL A 417 -10.58 9.66 3.59
CA VAL A 417 -9.77 10.23 2.49
C VAL A 417 -9.06 9.09 1.78
N ALA A 418 -9.29 8.94 0.48
CA ALA A 418 -8.68 7.85 -0.30
C ALA A 418 -7.33 8.23 -0.89
N VAL A 419 -6.41 7.25 -0.95
CA VAL A 419 -5.19 7.35 -1.77
C VAL A 419 -5.46 6.91 -3.21
N GLU A 420 -4.82 7.60 -4.15
CA GLU A 420 -4.88 7.32 -5.58
C GLU A 420 -3.58 6.64 -6.02
N VAL A 421 -3.57 5.31 -6.10
CA VAL A 421 -2.35 4.53 -6.33
C VAL A 421 -2.12 4.31 -7.82
N CYS A 422 -0.92 4.71 -8.29
CA CYS A 422 -0.52 4.78 -9.70
C CYS A 422 0.72 3.91 -9.93
N PRO A 423 0.58 2.56 -9.92
CA PRO A 423 1.70 1.66 -9.69
C PRO A 423 2.73 1.64 -10.82
N ILE A 424 2.34 1.83 -12.08
CA ILE A 424 3.31 1.90 -13.19
C ILE A 424 4.12 3.19 -13.12
N SER A 425 3.50 4.32 -12.74
CA SER A 425 4.19 5.58 -12.47
C SER A 425 5.25 5.40 -11.38
N ASN A 426 4.83 4.88 -10.21
CA ASN A 426 5.74 4.68 -9.08
C ASN A 426 6.87 3.67 -9.37
N GLN A 427 6.70 2.74 -10.33
CA GLN A 427 7.79 1.88 -10.80
C GLN A 427 8.74 2.57 -11.79
N VAL A 428 8.19 3.26 -12.81
CA VAL A 428 8.97 3.90 -13.87
C VAL A 428 9.75 5.11 -13.35
N LEU A 429 9.16 5.87 -12.42
CA LEU A 429 9.81 6.95 -11.69
C LEU A 429 10.74 6.45 -10.55
N LYS A 430 10.93 5.12 -10.46
CA LYS A 430 11.94 4.39 -9.66
C LYS A 430 11.74 4.36 -8.14
N LEU A 431 10.57 4.70 -7.61
CA LEU A 431 10.24 4.60 -6.17
C LEU A 431 10.23 3.13 -5.68
N VAL A 432 9.88 2.19 -6.56
CA VAL A 432 9.97 0.74 -6.29
C VAL A 432 10.34 -0.02 -7.56
N LYS A 433 11.25 -1.00 -7.46
CA LYS A 433 11.68 -1.80 -8.63
C LYS A 433 10.77 -3.00 -8.93
N ASP A 434 10.30 -3.67 -7.88
CA ASP A 434 9.46 -4.88 -7.94
C ASP A 434 8.14 -4.60 -7.23
N LEU A 435 7.04 -4.59 -7.99
CA LEU A 435 5.72 -4.16 -7.51
C LEU A 435 5.10 -5.11 -6.49
N ARG A 436 5.69 -6.28 -6.22
CA ARG A 436 5.35 -7.09 -5.03
C ARG A 436 5.67 -6.38 -3.72
N ASN A 437 6.64 -5.45 -3.72
CA ASN A 437 7.06 -4.67 -2.56
C ASN A 437 6.37 -3.28 -2.50
N HIS A 438 5.40 -3.01 -3.38
CA HIS A 438 4.73 -1.72 -3.42
C HIS A 438 3.92 -1.49 -2.11
N PRO A 439 4.06 -0.34 -1.42
CA PRO A 439 3.51 -0.13 -0.07
C PRO A 439 1.98 -0.27 0.02
N ALA A 440 1.27 -0.08 -1.10
CA ALA A 440 -0.16 -0.34 -1.21
C ALA A 440 -0.57 -1.80 -0.92
N ALA A 441 0.36 -2.78 -0.93
CA ALA A 441 0.09 -4.15 -0.50
C ALA A 441 -0.56 -4.20 0.90
N ALA A 442 0.04 -3.49 1.86
CA ALA A 442 -0.47 -3.42 3.22
C ALA A 442 -1.76 -2.61 3.32
N LEU A 443 -1.89 -1.53 2.54
CA LEU A 443 -3.12 -0.74 2.46
C LEU A 443 -4.30 -1.57 1.91
N MET A 444 -4.07 -2.47 0.96
CA MET A 444 -5.08 -3.43 0.48
C MET A 444 -5.40 -4.49 1.54
N MET A 445 -4.40 -5.07 2.24
CA MET A 445 -4.65 -6.02 3.33
C MET A 445 -5.39 -5.40 4.53
N GLU A 446 -5.26 -4.10 4.75
CA GLU A 446 -6.01 -3.34 5.76
C GLU A 446 -7.38 -2.81 5.25
N ASN A 447 -7.75 -3.07 3.98
CA ASN A 447 -8.90 -2.46 3.30
C ASN A 447 -8.99 -0.93 3.54
N HIS A 448 -7.87 -0.26 3.28
CA HIS A 448 -7.74 1.18 3.36
C HIS A 448 -8.52 1.87 2.21
N PRO A 449 -9.09 3.07 2.41
CA PRO A 449 -9.64 3.88 1.33
C PRO A 449 -8.63 4.11 0.19
N LEU A 450 -8.81 3.43 -0.95
CA LEU A 450 -7.84 3.39 -2.04
C LEU A 450 -8.55 3.20 -3.38
N VAL A 451 -8.03 3.86 -4.42
CA VAL A 451 -8.38 3.65 -5.82
C VAL A 451 -7.12 3.37 -6.64
N ILE A 452 -7.24 2.60 -7.72
CA ILE A 452 -6.17 2.44 -8.71
C ILE A 452 -6.37 3.46 -9.83
N SER A 453 -5.27 4.03 -10.32
CA SER A 453 -5.24 4.96 -11.43
C SER A 453 -4.00 4.75 -12.31
N SER A 454 -3.97 5.44 -13.44
CA SER A 454 -2.96 5.26 -14.50
C SER A 454 -1.96 6.40 -14.61
N ASP A 455 -2.25 7.54 -13.99
CA ASP A 455 -1.40 8.73 -13.97
C ASP A 455 -1.06 9.24 -15.38
N ASP A 456 0.17 9.06 -15.87
CA ASP A 456 0.63 9.44 -17.20
C ASP A 456 0.83 8.24 -18.16
N PRO A 457 -0.24 7.53 -18.57
CA PRO A 457 -0.11 6.25 -19.28
C PRO A 457 0.69 6.35 -20.59
N ALA A 458 0.58 7.46 -21.34
CA ALA A 458 1.36 7.67 -22.57
C ALA A 458 2.86 7.85 -22.31
N MET A 459 3.25 8.45 -21.18
CA MET A 459 4.66 8.58 -20.78
C MET A 459 5.26 7.21 -20.47
N PHE A 460 4.51 6.34 -19.81
CA PHE A 460 5.00 5.00 -19.44
C PHE A 460 4.84 3.97 -20.56
N GLY A 461 4.16 4.32 -21.65
CA GLY A 461 3.77 3.39 -22.69
C GLY A 461 2.71 2.38 -22.23
N SER A 462 1.96 2.64 -21.17
CA SER A 462 0.71 1.93 -20.92
C SER A 462 -0.39 2.54 -21.80
N CYS A 463 -1.67 2.30 -21.49
CA CYS A 463 -2.81 2.87 -22.20
C CYS A 463 -4.04 2.71 -21.32
N ALA A 464 -4.80 3.79 -21.11
CA ALA A 464 -5.91 3.82 -20.17
C ALA A 464 -5.53 3.20 -18.80
N LEU A 465 -6.32 2.27 -18.25
CA LEU A 465 -6.27 1.90 -16.83
C LEU A 465 -6.02 0.40 -16.57
N SER A 466 -6.15 -0.46 -17.59
CA SER A 466 -6.08 -1.91 -17.41
C SER A 466 -4.70 -2.47 -17.08
N PHE A 467 -3.61 -1.75 -17.39
CA PHE A 467 -2.26 -2.17 -17.02
C PHE A 467 -2.03 -1.99 -15.52
N ASP A 468 -2.36 -0.84 -14.95
CA ASP A 468 -2.27 -0.58 -13.51
C ASP A 468 -3.21 -1.49 -12.70
N PHE A 469 -4.39 -1.83 -13.22
CA PHE A 469 -5.24 -2.87 -12.62
C PHE A 469 -4.61 -4.28 -12.68
N TYR A 470 -3.80 -4.61 -13.69
CA TYR A 470 -3.05 -5.86 -13.72
C TYR A 470 -1.93 -5.85 -12.69
N GLU A 471 -1.14 -4.78 -12.60
CA GLU A 471 -0.06 -4.66 -11.62
C GLU A 471 -0.58 -4.65 -10.18
N ALA A 472 -1.69 -3.95 -9.92
CA ALA A 472 -2.34 -3.96 -8.62
C ALA A 472 -2.93 -5.34 -8.28
N PHE A 473 -3.61 -5.99 -9.22
CA PHE A 473 -4.22 -7.29 -8.95
C PHE A 473 -3.19 -8.40 -8.79
N VAL A 474 -2.16 -8.46 -9.65
CA VAL A 474 -1.21 -9.58 -9.77
C VAL A 474 0.08 -9.34 -8.97
N GLY A 475 0.55 -8.10 -8.88
CA GLY A 475 1.75 -7.69 -8.13
C GLY A 475 1.49 -7.62 -6.63
N PHE A 476 1.23 -6.42 -6.10
CA PHE A 476 1.03 -6.22 -4.65
C PHE A 476 -0.27 -6.84 -4.11
N GLY A 477 -1.26 -7.11 -4.96
CA GLY A 477 -2.46 -7.86 -4.57
C GLY A 477 -2.21 -9.34 -4.22
N GLY A 478 -1.04 -9.89 -4.59
CA GLY A 478 -0.62 -11.27 -4.28
C GLY A 478 -1.60 -12.34 -4.76
N LEU A 479 -1.52 -13.57 -4.22
CA LEU A 479 -2.55 -14.59 -4.48
C LEU A 479 -3.90 -14.28 -3.80
N ASN A 480 -3.90 -13.44 -2.76
CA ASN A 480 -5.08 -13.20 -1.91
C ASN A 480 -6.13 -12.28 -2.55
N SER A 481 -5.72 -11.34 -3.41
CA SER A 481 -6.67 -10.47 -4.11
C SER A 481 -7.49 -11.25 -5.14
N HIS A 482 -8.80 -11.05 -5.11
CA HIS A 482 -9.80 -11.90 -5.76
C HIS A 482 -10.86 -11.04 -6.49
N ILE A 483 -11.94 -11.63 -7.02
CA ILE A 483 -13.00 -10.86 -7.72
C ILE A 483 -13.63 -9.79 -6.82
N GLY A 484 -13.71 -10.05 -5.50
CA GLY A 484 -14.16 -9.07 -4.52
C GLY A 484 -13.24 -7.84 -4.47
N SER A 485 -11.92 -8.03 -4.54
CA SER A 485 -10.94 -6.94 -4.57
C SER A 485 -11.09 -6.07 -5.82
N LEU A 486 -11.24 -6.70 -6.99
CA LEU A 486 -11.47 -6.00 -8.27
C LEU A 486 -12.79 -5.20 -8.27
N LYS A 487 -13.87 -5.83 -7.77
CA LYS A 487 -15.19 -5.21 -7.63
C LYS A 487 -15.17 -4.06 -6.61
N GLN A 488 -14.46 -4.21 -5.49
CA GLN A 488 -14.27 -3.15 -4.51
C GLN A 488 -13.52 -1.96 -5.13
N LEU A 489 -12.41 -2.18 -5.84
CA LEU A 489 -11.66 -1.12 -6.51
C LEU A 489 -12.51 -0.35 -7.54
N ALA A 490 -13.27 -1.05 -8.38
CA ALA A 490 -14.16 -0.42 -9.36
C ALA A 490 -15.35 0.34 -8.70
N MET A 491 -15.81 -0.09 -7.53
CA MET A 491 -16.78 0.67 -6.72
C MET A 491 -16.13 1.85 -6.01
N ASN A 492 -14.87 1.74 -5.57
CA ASN A 492 -14.15 2.79 -4.88
C ASN A 492 -13.96 4.02 -5.78
N SER A 493 -13.62 3.84 -7.06
CA SER A 493 -13.47 4.96 -8.01
C SER A 493 -14.77 5.69 -8.34
N ILE A 494 -15.94 5.08 -8.10
CA ILE A 494 -17.26 5.74 -8.16
C ILE A 494 -17.66 6.34 -6.81
N ARG A 495 -17.27 5.74 -5.69
CA ARG A 495 -17.53 6.22 -4.32
C ARG A 495 -16.73 7.48 -3.95
N TRP A 496 -15.47 7.55 -4.39
CA TRP A 496 -14.52 8.61 -4.06
C TRP A 496 -14.33 9.66 -5.17
N ARG A 497 -15.14 9.62 -6.24
CA ARG A 497 -15.26 10.76 -7.16
C ARG A 497 -15.62 12.04 -6.41
N SER A 498 -15.27 13.18 -6.97
CA SER A 498 -15.77 14.47 -6.46
C SER A 498 -17.30 14.54 -6.57
N ALA A 499 -17.97 14.91 -5.48
CA ALA A 499 -19.41 15.12 -5.44
C ALA A 499 -19.81 16.39 -6.22
N ARG A 500 -21.03 16.47 -6.77
CA ARG A 500 -21.48 17.68 -7.48
C ARG A 500 -21.67 18.84 -6.51
N THR A 501 -22.33 18.58 -5.40
CA THR A 501 -22.29 19.41 -4.18
C THR A 501 -21.49 18.70 -3.10
N VAL A 502 -20.61 19.42 -2.40
CA VAL A 502 -19.97 18.92 -1.17
C VAL A 502 -20.80 19.43 0.00
N PRO A 503 -21.50 18.57 0.75
CA PRO A 503 -22.00 18.96 2.07
C PRO A 503 -20.77 19.15 2.97
N ALA A 504 -20.64 20.31 3.61
CA ALA A 504 -19.63 20.48 4.66
C ALA A 504 -19.86 19.40 5.74
N PRO A 505 -18.82 18.71 6.23
CA PRO A 505 -18.98 17.66 7.22
C PRO A 505 -19.58 18.25 8.50
N PRO A 506 -20.77 17.79 8.96
CA PRO A 506 -21.40 18.34 10.15
C PRO A 506 -20.54 17.99 11.38
N ALA A 507 -20.07 19.02 12.09
CA ALA A 507 -19.30 18.84 13.30
C ALA A 507 -20.12 18.07 14.36
N GLY A 508 -19.55 16.99 14.89
CA GLY A 508 -20.05 16.33 16.10
C GLY A 508 -21.20 15.32 15.95
N ARG A 509 -21.31 14.56 14.83
CA ARG A 509 -22.16 13.34 14.79
C ARG A 509 -21.39 12.12 14.29
N GLY A 510 -21.74 10.96 14.83
CA GLY A 510 -21.04 9.68 14.61
C GLY A 510 -21.12 9.13 13.18
N LEU A 511 -20.15 8.28 12.84
CA LEU A 511 -19.96 7.70 11.51
C LEU A 511 -21.06 6.68 11.14
N ASN A 512 -22.19 7.17 10.63
CA ASN A 512 -23.20 6.37 9.93
C ASN A 512 -23.74 7.16 8.72
N PHE A 513 -22.96 7.20 7.63
CA PHE A 513 -23.42 7.66 6.32
C PHE A 513 -23.92 6.46 5.49
N PRO A 514 -25.24 6.32 5.27
CA PRO A 514 -25.78 5.21 4.47
C PRO A 514 -25.54 5.43 2.96
N VAL A 515 -25.47 4.33 2.22
CA VAL A 515 -25.27 4.30 0.76
C VAL A 515 -26.42 4.97 -0.01
N GLN A 516 -27.58 5.18 0.62
CA GLN A 516 -28.81 5.72 0.02
C GLN A 516 -28.68 7.08 -0.67
N LEU A 517 -27.67 7.89 -0.32
CA LEU A 517 -27.40 9.16 -1.02
C LEU A 517 -27.01 8.95 -2.50
N PHE A 518 -26.36 7.83 -2.84
CA PHE A 518 -25.87 7.56 -4.20
C PHE A 518 -27.00 7.36 -5.23
N ASP A 519 -28.14 6.81 -4.84
CA ASP A 519 -29.28 6.63 -5.75
C ASP A 519 -30.05 7.95 -5.98
N SER A 520 -30.05 8.85 -4.98
CA SER A 520 -30.78 10.14 -5.05
C SER A 520 -30.20 11.12 -6.10
N GLU A 521 -28.88 11.17 -6.28
CA GLU A 521 -28.27 11.98 -7.36
C GLU A 521 -28.54 11.39 -8.76
N ALA A 522 -28.68 10.07 -8.89
CA ALA A 522 -28.87 9.40 -10.17
C ALA A 522 -30.33 9.51 -10.65
N ALA A 523 -31.30 9.25 -9.76
CA ALA A 523 -32.73 9.29 -10.06
C ALA A 523 -33.19 10.62 -10.67
N GLY A 524 -32.56 11.74 -10.30
CA GLY A 524 -32.97 13.09 -10.72
C GLY A 524 -32.83 13.43 -12.22
N ARG A 525 -32.19 12.60 -13.06
CA ARG A 525 -32.00 12.90 -14.50
C ARG A 525 -32.10 11.71 -15.46
N GLY A 526 -32.87 10.68 -15.14
CA GLY A 526 -33.16 9.56 -16.08
C GLY A 526 -31.95 8.72 -16.51
N ALA A 527 -30.78 8.96 -15.90
CA ALA A 527 -29.63 8.09 -16.01
C ALA A 527 -29.79 6.97 -14.98
N GLY A 528 -29.96 5.74 -15.45
CA GLY A 528 -30.12 4.56 -14.58
C GLY A 528 -29.10 4.54 -13.45
N SER A 529 -29.56 4.11 -12.27
CA SER A 529 -28.84 4.12 -10.99
C SER A 529 -27.44 3.50 -11.09
N VAL A 530 -26.58 3.81 -10.11
CA VAL A 530 -25.26 3.17 -10.03
C VAL A 530 -25.41 1.65 -9.92
N ALA A 531 -26.51 1.15 -9.31
CA ALA A 531 -26.87 -0.26 -9.30
C ALA A 531 -27.23 -0.80 -10.71
N GLU A 532 -28.13 -0.17 -11.46
CA GLU A 532 -28.48 -0.54 -12.84
C GLU A 532 -27.30 -0.44 -13.83
N LYS A 533 -26.26 0.33 -13.50
CA LYS A 533 -25.03 0.37 -14.30
C LYS A 533 -23.96 -0.61 -13.78
N MET A 534 -24.00 -1.01 -12.50
CA MET A 534 -23.29 -2.19 -11.99
C MET A 534 -23.79 -3.51 -12.60
N ASP A 535 -24.95 -3.54 -13.27
CA ASP A 535 -25.32 -4.64 -14.15
C ASP A 535 -24.30 -4.86 -15.28
N ARG A 536 -23.42 -3.91 -15.64
CA ARG A 536 -22.26 -4.20 -16.50
C ARG A 536 -21.24 -5.12 -15.86
N VAL A 537 -21.00 -5.01 -14.55
CA VAL A 537 -20.19 -5.98 -13.80
C VAL A 537 -20.89 -7.34 -13.85
N LEU A 538 -22.18 -7.39 -13.51
CA LEU A 538 -22.94 -8.64 -13.48
C LEU A 538 -23.08 -9.29 -14.88
N ASN A 539 -23.20 -8.51 -15.95
CA ASN A 539 -23.27 -9.01 -17.32
C ASN A 539 -21.90 -9.41 -17.88
N TRP A 540 -20.81 -8.72 -17.51
CA TRP A 540 -19.45 -9.19 -17.78
C TRP A 540 -19.16 -10.50 -17.05
N VAL A 541 -19.59 -10.62 -15.78
CA VAL A 541 -19.51 -11.86 -14.99
C VAL A 541 -20.34 -12.99 -15.64
N LYS A 542 -21.62 -12.76 -15.95
CA LYS A 542 -22.49 -13.76 -16.61
C LYS A 542 -21.87 -14.23 -17.94
N LYS A 543 -21.43 -13.29 -18.79
CA LYS A 543 -20.83 -13.58 -20.10
C LYS A 543 -19.48 -14.30 -20.00
N THR A 544 -18.64 -13.95 -19.02
CA THR A 544 -17.33 -14.59 -18.82
C THR A 544 -17.45 -15.96 -18.14
N SER A 545 -18.28 -16.08 -17.10
CA SER A 545 -18.54 -17.36 -16.42
C SER A 545 -19.35 -18.37 -17.25
N SER A 546 -19.95 -17.95 -18.38
CA SER A 546 -20.53 -18.83 -19.39
C SER A 546 -19.53 -19.39 -20.42
N ILE A 547 -18.28 -18.92 -20.43
CA ILE A 547 -17.24 -19.44 -21.33
C ILE A 547 -16.85 -20.85 -20.86
N ARG A 548 -17.28 -21.87 -21.61
CA ARG A 548 -16.83 -23.25 -21.38
C ARG A 548 -15.29 -23.33 -21.50
N PRO A 549 -14.59 -24.06 -20.61
CA PRO A 549 -13.14 -24.22 -20.72
C PRO A 549 -12.75 -24.90 -22.04
N LEU A 550 -12.10 -24.16 -22.95
CA LEU A 550 -11.47 -24.70 -24.16
C LEU A 550 -10.14 -25.39 -23.82
N PHE A 551 -10.20 -26.41 -22.96
CA PHE A 551 -9.06 -27.19 -22.48
C PHE A 551 -9.39 -28.70 -22.41
N ARG A 552 -9.66 -29.31 -23.58
CA ARG A 552 -9.50 -30.75 -23.79
C ARG A 552 -8.94 -31.03 -25.19
N SER A 553 -8.20 -32.13 -25.30
CA SER A 553 -7.55 -32.68 -26.50
C SER A 553 -6.73 -31.70 -27.35
N GLY A 554 -5.41 -31.73 -27.21
CA GLY A 554 -4.53 -31.31 -28.29
C GLY A 554 -4.46 -32.40 -29.36
N ILE A 555 -4.70 -32.04 -30.62
CA ILE A 555 -4.35 -32.78 -31.85
C ILE A 555 -4.04 -31.72 -32.92
N LEU A 556 -3.03 -31.95 -33.75
CA LEU A 556 -2.73 -31.12 -34.91
C LEU A 556 -3.80 -31.33 -36.00
N GLN A 557 -4.52 -30.27 -36.41
CA GLN A 557 -5.06 -30.22 -37.77
C GLN A 557 -5.19 -28.78 -38.29
N THR A 558 -5.23 -28.67 -39.61
CA THR A 558 -4.89 -27.44 -40.34
C THR A 558 -6.09 -26.56 -40.70
N ARG A 559 -5.88 -25.25 -40.50
CA ARG A 559 -6.49 -24.09 -41.17
C ARG A 559 -7.63 -24.41 -42.18
N ARG A 560 -8.85 -23.96 -41.84
CA ARG A 560 -9.78 -23.38 -42.82
C ARG A 560 -10.48 -22.16 -42.24
N GLU A 561 -10.74 -21.18 -43.10
CA GLU A 561 -11.12 -19.83 -42.72
C GLU A 561 -12.65 -19.66 -42.69
N ARG A 562 -13.16 -18.91 -41.70
CA ARG A 562 -14.39 -18.12 -41.81
C ARG A 562 -14.37 -16.96 -40.82
N SER A 563 -14.77 -15.79 -41.31
CA SER A 563 -14.58 -14.48 -40.70
C SER A 563 -15.59 -14.12 -39.61
N VAL A 564 -15.09 -13.61 -38.49
CA VAL A 564 -15.85 -12.75 -37.55
C VAL A 564 -14.93 -11.61 -37.10
N SER A 565 -15.49 -10.40 -36.95
CA SER A 565 -14.75 -9.15 -36.73
C SER A 565 -14.03 -9.07 -35.37
N LEU A 566 -12.72 -8.80 -35.39
CA LEU A 566 -11.97 -8.22 -34.27
C LEU A 566 -11.39 -6.86 -34.70
N ARG A 567 -11.73 -5.79 -33.97
CA ARG A 567 -11.04 -4.49 -34.10
C ARG A 567 -9.84 -4.47 -33.14
N ARG A 568 -8.68 -4.02 -33.63
CA ARG A 568 -7.47 -3.72 -32.86
C ARG A 568 -6.86 -2.42 -33.42
N CYS A 569 -6.12 -1.69 -32.59
CA CYS A 569 -5.49 -0.43 -32.98
C CYS A 569 -4.26 -0.63 -33.88
N SER A 570 -4.03 0.38 -34.72
CA SER A 570 -2.78 0.73 -35.43
C SER A 570 -2.29 -0.09 -36.64
N SER A 571 -1.61 0.66 -37.52
CA SER A 571 -0.75 0.28 -38.66
C SER A 571 -1.39 -0.24 -39.97
N ARG A 572 -1.22 0.53 -41.06
CA ARG A 572 -1.43 0.08 -42.45
C ARG A 572 -0.66 0.93 -43.48
N ALA A 573 0.50 0.44 -43.91
CA ALA A 573 1.18 0.82 -45.15
C ALA A 573 1.85 -0.47 -45.67
N LEU A 574 1.23 -1.14 -46.65
CA LEU A 574 1.49 -1.04 -48.09
C LEU A 574 2.74 -1.81 -48.54
N ARG A 575 2.59 -2.58 -49.62
CA ARG A 575 3.60 -3.51 -50.16
C ARG A 575 4.37 -2.88 -51.33
N ALA A 576 5.60 -3.33 -51.50
CA ALA A 576 6.25 -3.46 -52.81
C ALA A 576 6.87 -4.86 -52.90
N GLU A 577 7.14 -5.34 -54.11
CA GLU A 577 7.53 -6.73 -54.39
C GLU A 577 9.00 -6.82 -54.84
N SER A 578 9.66 -7.94 -54.56
CA SER A 578 10.29 -8.75 -55.63
C SER A 578 11.01 -10.02 -55.12
N SER A 579 11.20 -10.96 -56.05
CA SER A 579 11.84 -12.27 -55.93
C SER A 579 13.28 -12.26 -55.34
N ARG A 580 13.75 -13.34 -54.70
CA ARG A 580 14.32 -14.53 -55.39
C ARG A 580 14.40 -15.79 -54.53
N SER A 581 14.67 -16.92 -55.18
CA SER A 581 14.64 -18.28 -54.64
C SER A 581 16.01 -18.85 -54.27
N ARG A 582 16.02 -19.89 -53.41
CA ARG A 582 16.78 -21.15 -53.60
C ARG A 582 16.36 -22.23 -52.57
N SER A 583 16.49 -23.50 -52.96
CA SER A 583 16.52 -24.71 -52.09
C SER A 583 17.81 -24.70 -51.23
N TRP A 584 18.09 -25.56 -50.23
CA TRP A 584 17.93 -27.01 -50.00
C TRP A 584 17.85 -27.28 -48.47
N SER A 585 17.49 -28.44 -47.89
CA SER A 585 16.72 -29.65 -48.27
C SER A 585 16.46 -30.50 -47.00
N PHE A 586 15.80 -31.65 -47.08
CA PHE A 586 15.49 -32.53 -45.93
C PHE A 586 16.64 -33.46 -45.49
N SER A 587 16.67 -33.79 -44.19
CA SER A 587 16.93 -35.14 -43.68
C SER A 587 16.41 -35.28 -42.24
N LEU A 588 15.68 -36.35 -41.95
CA LEU A 588 15.41 -36.84 -40.58
C LEU A 588 16.41 -37.96 -40.25
N CYS A 589 16.65 -38.20 -38.96
CA CYS A 589 16.85 -39.58 -38.50
C CYS A 589 16.27 -39.76 -37.08
N PHE A 590 15.89 -41.00 -36.76
CA PHE A 590 15.26 -41.43 -35.50
C PHE A 590 16.20 -42.39 -34.75
N LEU A 591 16.08 -42.44 -33.42
CA LEU A 591 16.40 -43.52 -32.44
C LEU A 591 16.53 -42.82 -31.06
N SER A 592 15.79 -43.10 -29.96
CA SER A 592 15.04 -44.25 -29.44
C SER A 592 15.81 -45.10 -28.41
N MET A 593 15.13 -45.45 -27.31
CA MET A 593 15.49 -46.34 -26.19
C MET A 593 16.49 -45.81 -25.15
N SER A 594 16.47 -46.25 -23.87
CA SER A 594 15.37 -46.54 -22.90
C SER A 594 15.94 -47.04 -21.56
N SER A 595 15.41 -46.56 -20.42
CA SER A 595 15.46 -47.24 -19.09
C SER A 595 16.87 -47.37 -18.40
N LEU A 596 17.05 -47.73 -17.12
CA LEU A 596 16.17 -48.07 -15.98
C LEU A 596 16.96 -47.91 -14.63
N CYS A 597 16.27 -47.73 -13.50
CA CYS A 597 16.75 -47.76 -12.07
C CYS A 597 17.86 -46.74 -11.64
N SER A 598 17.87 -46.09 -10.46
CA SER A 598 17.35 -46.31 -9.08
C SER A 598 18.40 -46.86 -8.10
N THR A 599 18.87 -46.00 -7.16
CA THR A 599 18.79 -46.22 -5.68
C THR A 599 19.48 -45.12 -4.86
N ASN A 600 18.80 -44.67 -3.79
CA ASN A 600 19.29 -44.22 -2.46
C ASN A 600 20.35 -43.09 -2.25
N ALA A 601 20.28 -42.51 -1.04
CA ALA A 601 21.04 -41.38 -0.48
C ALA A 601 22.34 -41.88 0.25
N PRO A 602 23.20 -41.06 0.93
CA PRO A 602 22.92 -39.76 1.56
C PRO A 602 24.01 -38.64 1.48
N THR A 603 23.73 -37.54 2.17
CA THR A 603 24.57 -36.33 2.37
C THR A 603 25.90 -36.56 3.07
N ARG A 604 26.92 -35.76 2.71
CA ARG A 604 28.01 -35.33 3.63
C ARG A 604 28.42 -33.88 3.40
N TYR A 605 28.64 -33.15 4.50
CA TYR A 605 29.38 -31.89 4.56
C TYR A 605 30.89 -32.15 4.38
N ILE A 606 31.61 -31.24 3.71
CA ILE A 606 33.07 -31.12 3.81
C ILE A 606 33.44 -29.64 3.92
N ARG A 607 34.25 -29.30 4.94
CA ARG A 607 35.06 -28.08 5.00
C ARG A 607 36.47 -28.41 4.52
N SER A 608 37.15 -27.47 3.88
CA SER A 608 38.60 -27.49 3.68
C SER A 608 39.14 -26.06 3.64
N GLU A 609 40.20 -25.78 4.39
CA GLU A 609 40.83 -24.47 4.51
C GLU A 609 42.17 -24.41 3.73
N ASN A 610 42.55 -23.19 3.32
CA ASN A 610 43.90 -22.65 3.18
C ASN A 610 45.04 -23.50 2.52
N VAL A 611 45.57 -22.97 1.41
CA VAL A 611 47.02 -22.72 1.24
C VAL A 611 47.20 -21.37 0.51
N ILE A 612 48.23 -20.59 0.87
CA ILE A 612 48.59 -19.28 0.28
C ILE A 612 50.03 -19.32 -0.22
N ARG A 613 50.29 -18.78 -1.42
CA ARG A 613 51.56 -18.17 -1.92
C ARG A 613 51.25 -17.34 -3.18
N ASP A 614 51.96 -16.27 -3.56
CA ASP A 614 52.80 -15.30 -2.84
C ASP A 614 52.91 -14.02 -3.70
N ALA A 615 53.26 -12.86 -3.12
CA ALA A 615 53.50 -11.59 -3.82
C ALA A 615 55.01 -11.28 -3.96
N PRO A 616 55.45 -10.32 -4.81
CA PRO A 616 55.56 -8.91 -4.36
C PRO A 616 55.31 -7.86 -5.47
N GLY A 617 55.21 -6.54 -5.24
CA GLY A 617 55.19 -5.76 -3.99
C GLY A 617 56.20 -4.59 -3.97
N LYS A 618 55.78 -3.38 -3.51
CA LYS A 618 56.62 -2.39 -2.76
C LYS A 618 55.83 -1.14 -2.31
N ASP A 619 56.26 -0.62 -1.16
CA ASP A 619 55.81 0.56 -0.38
C ASP A 619 56.96 1.63 -0.42
N PRO A 620 57.12 2.73 0.38
CA PRO A 620 56.41 3.10 1.63
C PRO A 620 56.16 4.61 1.94
N SER A 621 55.56 4.82 3.13
CA SER A 621 55.72 5.98 4.05
C SER A 621 54.91 7.27 3.78
N SER A 622 54.60 8.14 4.76
CA SER A 622 54.30 8.05 6.22
C SER A 622 53.83 9.45 6.71
N SER A 623 53.36 9.77 7.94
CA SER A 623 53.08 9.03 9.19
C SER A 623 52.02 9.82 10.01
N GLY A 624 51.52 9.30 11.15
CA GLY A 624 50.79 10.12 12.14
C GLY A 624 49.95 9.35 13.18
N ARG A 625 50.23 9.56 14.48
CA ARG A 625 49.42 9.03 15.61
C ARG A 625 49.13 10.15 16.62
N ILE A 626 47.85 10.36 16.94
CA ILE A 626 47.36 10.77 18.27
C ILE A 626 46.05 10.00 18.51
N GLY A 627 45.70 9.68 19.77
CA GLY A 627 44.43 9.03 20.11
C GLY A 627 44.07 9.22 21.58
N PHE A 628 42.93 8.68 22.01
CA PHE A 628 42.48 8.73 23.41
C PHE A 628 41.92 7.38 23.88
N ARG A 629 42.28 6.98 25.10
CA ARG A 629 41.64 5.86 25.83
C ARG A 629 40.52 6.40 26.73
N ARG A 630 39.44 5.62 26.86
CA ARG A 630 38.79 5.39 28.17
C ARG A 630 38.39 3.92 28.28
N ASN A 631 38.68 3.31 29.44
CA ASN A 631 38.30 1.93 29.73
C ASN A 631 36.90 1.92 30.38
N LEU A 632 36.14 0.85 30.13
CA LEU A 632 35.00 0.43 30.95
C LEU A 632 35.25 -1.03 31.39
N PRO A 633 34.95 -1.41 32.64
CA PRO A 633 35.23 -2.75 33.13
C PRO A 633 34.23 -3.79 32.59
N GLN A 634 34.72 -4.98 32.28
CA GLN A 634 33.85 -6.15 32.12
C GLN A 634 33.37 -6.60 33.49
N LEU A 635 32.05 -6.69 33.67
CA LEU A 635 31.43 -7.42 34.78
C LEU A 635 31.29 -8.88 34.35
N GLU A 636 31.94 -9.80 35.06
CA GLU A 636 31.83 -11.22 34.73
C GLU A 636 30.47 -11.81 35.15
N LEU A 637 29.93 -12.67 34.28
CA LEU A 637 28.58 -13.23 34.39
C LEU A 637 28.36 -14.03 35.69
N GLY A 638 29.42 -14.56 36.28
CA GLY A 638 29.37 -15.31 37.55
C GLY A 638 28.89 -14.47 38.74
N ASP A 639 29.24 -13.19 38.80
CA ASP A 639 28.89 -12.30 39.93
C ASP A 639 27.38 -11.99 39.95
N LEU A 640 26.77 -11.89 38.76
CA LEU A 640 25.33 -11.71 38.60
C LEU A 640 24.56 -12.98 39.01
N LEU A 641 25.06 -14.16 38.63
CA LEU A 641 24.47 -15.45 38.99
C LEU A 641 24.56 -15.74 40.49
N GLN A 642 25.69 -15.44 41.15
CA GLN A 642 25.79 -15.58 42.61
C GLN A 642 24.79 -14.69 43.36
N ARG A 643 24.59 -13.44 42.89
CA ARG A 643 23.61 -12.52 43.48
C ARG A 643 22.18 -13.01 43.29
N LEU A 644 21.82 -13.48 42.10
CA LEU A 644 20.50 -14.06 41.82
C LEU A 644 20.23 -15.30 42.66
N CYS A 645 21.18 -16.22 42.80
CA CYS A 645 21.03 -17.40 43.66
C CYS A 645 20.83 -17.03 45.13
N ARG A 646 21.57 -16.03 45.67
CA ARG A 646 21.34 -15.55 47.04
C ARG A 646 19.94 -14.95 47.23
N ILE A 647 19.47 -14.14 46.28
CA ILE A 647 18.13 -13.53 46.32
C ILE A 647 17.03 -14.61 46.33
N LEU A 648 17.16 -15.63 45.48
CA LEU A 648 16.19 -16.73 45.39
C LEU A 648 16.19 -17.64 46.63
N LEU A 649 17.35 -17.90 47.24
CA LEU A 649 17.46 -18.70 48.48
C LEU A 649 16.90 -17.96 49.71
N VAL A 650 17.16 -16.65 49.82
CA VAL A 650 16.56 -15.80 50.87
C VAL A 650 15.04 -15.72 50.69
N GLY A 651 14.55 -15.59 49.45
CA GLY A 651 13.12 -15.64 49.13
C GLY A 651 12.43 -16.98 49.46
N ALA A 652 13.20 -18.07 49.63
CA ALA A 652 12.72 -19.39 50.02
C ALA A 652 12.81 -19.67 51.53
N GLY A 653 13.34 -18.75 52.34
CA GLY A 653 13.45 -18.90 53.80
C GLY A 653 14.50 -19.93 54.27
N ILE A 654 15.55 -20.15 53.48
CA ILE A 654 16.64 -21.08 53.82
C ILE A 654 17.86 -20.27 54.28
N GLU A 655 18.03 -20.13 55.60
CA GLU A 655 19.23 -19.54 56.20
C GLU A 655 20.20 -20.62 56.71
N GLY A 656 21.49 -20.47 56.43
CA GLY A 656 22.56 -21.30 56.98
C GLY A 656 22.77 -22.67 56.31
N GLY A 657 23.56 -22.71 55.23
CA GLY A 657 24.02 -23.95 54.60
C GLY A 657 25.16 -23.71 53.60
N ASP A 658 26.12 -24.64 53.53
CA ASP A 658 27.32 -24.49 52.69
C ASP A 658 27.00 -24.60 51.18
N ALA A 659 27.49 -23.62 50.42
CA ALA A 659 27.17 -23.45 49.01
C ALA A 659 27.91 -24.40 48.06
N GLN A 660 28.90 -25.15 48.53
CA GLN A 660 29.70 -26.04 47.66
C GLN A 660 29.05 -27.41 47.38
N GLY A 661 28.06 -27.83 48.16
CA GLY A 661 27.38 -29.12 47.96
C GLY A 661 26.39 -29.15 46.79
N ALA A 662 25.67 -28.04 46.56
CA ALA A 662 24.53 -28.00 45.63
C ALA A 662 24.91 -27.96 44.14
N GLN A 663 26.19 -27.84 43.81
CA GLN A 663 26.66 -27.64 42.43
C GLN A 663 26.77 -28.95 41.62
N ARG A 664 26.71 -30.13 42.27
CA ARG A 664 27.01 -31.42 41.63
C ARG A 664 25.80 -32.15 41.04
N ASP A 665 24.61 -31.99 41.63
CA ASP A 665 23.41 -32.76 41.26
C ASP A 665 22.49 -32.04 40.24
N LEU A 666 22.81 -30.79 39.87
CA LEU A 666 21.99 -29.98 38.94
C LEU A 666 22.50 -29.97 37.49
N LEU A 667 23.62 -30.63 37.20
CA LEU A 667 24.37 -30.51 35.93
C LEU A 667 24.18 -31.69 34.94
N THR A 668 23.29 -32.63 35.23
CA THR A 668 23.15 -33.90 34.49
C THR A 668 21.80 -34.11 33.78
N LEU A 669 20.88 -33.14 33.81
CA LEU A 669 19.49 -33.32 33.32
C LEU A 669 18.95 -32.24 32.36
N LEU A 670 19.82 -31.45 31.69
CA LEU A 670 19.40 -30.50 30.66
C LEU A 670 20.29 -30.53 29.40
N PRO A 671 19.79 -31.03 28.25
CA PRO A 671 20.41 -30.78 26.95
C PRO A 671 20.06 -29.39 26.43
N PHE A 672 21.07 -28.53 26.27
CA PHE A 672 21.03 -27.38 25.37
C PHE A 672 21.08 -27.86 23.90
N PRO A 673 20.73 -27.03 22.88
CA PRO A 673 20.58 -25.57 22.95
C PRO A 673 19.28 -24.97 22.38
N LEU A 674 18.95 -23.76 22.82
CA LEU A 674 18.34 -22.74 21.94
C LEU A 674 18.56 -21.31 22.50
N VAL A 675 19.38 -20.55 21.78
CA VAL A 675 19.56 -19.08 21.83
C VAL A 675 19.71 -18.70 20.35
N PRO A 676 18.89 -17.77 19.78
CA PRO A 676 18.70 -16.43 20.33
C PRO A 676 17.25 -15.90 20.37
N LEU A 677 16.92 -15.14 21.42
CA LEU A 677 15.72 -14.30 21.46
C LEU A 677 15.87 -13.10 22.42
N LEU A 678 16.92 -12.29 22.20
CA LEU A 678 17.23 -11.09 22.99
C LEU A 678 17.52 -9.87 22.09
N GLN A 679 16.51 -9.41 21.33
CA GLN A 679 16.55 -8.10 20.68
C GLN A 679 15.17 -7.59 20.19
N GLN A 680 14.15 -7.55 21.06
CA GLN A 680 12.93 -6.74 20.88
C GLN A 680 12.37 -6.30 22.26
N PRO A 681 11.95 -5.03 22.44
CA PRO A 681 11.24 -4.60 23.64
C PRO A 681 9.74 -4.87 23.50
N VAL A 682 9.22 -5.81 24.30
CA VAL A 682 7.76 -6.06 24.41
C VAL A 682 7.30 -5.65 25.82
N PRO A 683 6.26 -4.80 25.97
CA PRO A 683 5.75 -4.44 27.29
C PRO A 683 5.07 -5.65 27.94
N GLN A 684 5.70 -6.21 28.97
CA GLN A 684 5.17 -7.37 29.68
C GLN A 684 4.02 -6.96 30.61
N LEU A 685 2.82 -7.47 30.32
CA LEU A 685 1.66 -7.30 31.19
C LEU A 685 1.79 -8.25 32.40
N LEU A 686 2.13 -7.69 33.56
CA LEU A 686 2.52 -8.46 34.75
C LEU A 686 1.29 -8.96 35.53
N LEU A 687 0.76 -10.11 35.15
CA LEU A 687 -0.31 -10.83 35.85
C LEU A 687 0.20 -11.45 37.15
N LEU A 688 0.10 -10.70 38.25
CA LEU A 688 0.36 -11.20 39.61
C LEU A 688 -0.76 -12.16 40.07
N PRO A 689 -0.44 -13.38 40.55
CA PRO A 689 -1.42 -14.24 41.20
C PRO A 689 -1.85 -13.67 42.56
N LEU A 690 -3.11 -13.92 42.94
CA LEU A 690 -3.72 -13.39 44.17
C LEU A 690 -3.02 -13.92 45.43
N LEU A 691 -2.28 -13.05 46.13
CA LEU A 691 -1.66 -13.36 47.42
C LEU A 691 -2.69 -13.26 48.57
N PRO A 692 -2.78 -14.26 49.47
CA PRO A 692 -3.63 -14.18 50.65
C PRO A 692 -3.24 -13.03 51.60
N ALA A 693 -4.22 -12.51 52.35
CA ALA A 693 -4.12 -11.31 53.17
C ALA A 693 -3.05 -11.31 54.30
N ALA A 694 -2.36 -12.42 54.54
CA ALA A 694 -1.20 -12.49 55.43
C ALA A 694 0.03 -11.74 54.87
N GLY A 695 0.26 -11.78 53.55
CA GLY A 695 1.46 -11.19 52.93
C GLY A 695 1.56 -9.67 53.05
N LEU A 696 0.42 -8.97 53.09
CA LEU A 696 0.34 -7.52 53.23
C LEU A 696 0.91 -6.98 54.56
N ARG A 697 0.94 -7.80 55.63
CA ARG A 697 1.49 -7.37 56.92
C ARG A 697 3.02 -7.30 56.92
N VAL A 698 3.69 -8.15 56.15
CA VAL A 698 5.17 -8.17 56.07
C VAL A 698 5.67 -6.91 55.35
N LEU A 699 5.05 -6.55 54.22
CA LEU A 699 5.38 -5.34 53.46
C LEU A 699 5.21 -4.06 54.30
N ALA A 700 4.16 -3.97 55.11
CA ALA A 700 3.94 -2.83 56.01
C ALA A 700 5.00 -2.72 57.12
N GLN A 701 5.61 -3.83 57.54
CA GLN A 701 6.70 -3.85 58.51
C GLN A 701 8.04 -3.48 57.86
N GLN A 702 8.31 -3.99 56.65
CA GLN A 702 9.50 -3.63 55.87
C GLN A 702 9.55 -2.12 55.55
N ALA A 703 8.42 -1.52 55.18
CA ALA A 703 8.33 -0.11 54.84
C ALA A 703 8.74 0.83 56.00
N ARG A 704 8.45 0.45 57.26
CA ARG A 704 8.83 1.22 58.45
C ARG A 704 10.34 1.23 58.73
N GLN A 705 11.09 0.24 58.26
CA GLN A 705 12.55 0.17 58.44
C GLN A 705 13.32 1.03 57.44
N ASN A 706 12.68 1.47 56.34
CA ASN A 706 13.33 2.19 55.25
C ASN A 706 13.09 3.71 55.26
N HIS A 707 12.58 4.29 56.36
CA HIS A 707 12.37 5.73 56.57
C HIS A 707 11.60 6.50 55.47
N LEU A 708 10.73 5.82 54.71
CA LEU A 708 9.82 6.48 53.76
C LEU A 708 8.66 7.15 54.52
N GLY A 709 8.58 8.48 54.42
CA GLY A 709 7.57 9.27 55.13
C GLY A 709 6.16 9.06 54.60
N LEU A 710 5.26 8.57 55.47
CA LEU A 710 3.82 8.45 55.21
C LEU A 710 3.04 9.40 56.12
N GLY A 711 2.63 10.54 55.57
CA GLY A 711 1.68 11.45 56.24
C GLY A 711 0.24 10.93 56.11
N PHE A 712 -0.49 10.94 57.22
CA PHE A 712 -1.93 10.65 57.25
C PHE A 712 -2.70 11.87 57.74
N LEU A 713 -3.71 12.32 56.97
CA LEU A 713 -4.73 13.24 57.45
C LEU A 713 -6.12 12.85 56.93
N GLN A 714 -7.12 13.09 57.75
CA GLN A 714 -8.54 12.92 57.44
C GLN A 714 -9.13 14.23 56.89
N GLY A 715 -10.27 14.13 56.21
CA GLY A 715 -11.04 15.29 55.73
C GLY A 715 -11.00 15.43 54.21
N GLY A 716 -12.16 15.24 53.56
CA GLY A 716 -12.22 15.17 52.10
C GLY A 716 -12.18 16.52 51.41
N ARG A 717 -11.10 16.77 50.66
CA ARG A 717 -11.05 17.55 49.41
C ARG A 717 -9.82 17.11 48.60
N VAL A 718 -9.95 17.05 47.28
CA VAL A 718 -8.86 16.64 46.38
C VAL A 718 -8.01 17.85 46.02
N VAL A 719 -6.69 17.67 46.03
CA VAL A 719 -5.71 18.57 45.40
C VAL A 719 -4.81 17.70 44.54
N GLU A 720 -4.56 18.12 43.30
CA GLU A 720 -3.73 17.37 42.36
C GLU A 720 -2.24 17.61 42.62
N VAL A 721 -1.43 16.56 42.41
CA VAL A 721 0.04 16.63 42.35
C VAL A 721 0.45 15.79 41.14
N GLU A 722 1.04 16.44 40.14
CA GLU A 722 1.46 15.75 38.91
C GLU A 722 2.74 14.94 39.13
N PHE A 723 2.72 13.69 38.64
CA PHE A 723 3.91 12.99 38.16
C PHE A 723 3.57 12.29 36.85
N ALA A 724 4.52 12.26 35.92
CA ALA A 724 4.31 11.78 34.56
C ALA A 724 4.09 10.26 34.45
N ALA A 725 3.53 9.83 33.31
CA ALA A 725 3.36 8.43 32.87
C ALA A 725 2.31 7.56 33.59
N ALA A 726 1.04 7.92 33.40
CA ALA A 726 -0.02 6.98 32.98
C ALA A 726 -0.19 5.63 33.72
N LEU A 727 -0.65 5.65 34.98
CA LEU A 727 -1.58 4.63 35.48
C LEU A 727 -2.48 5.20 36.58
N ARG A 728 -3.81 5.04 36.45
CA ARG A 728 -4.79 5.36 37.51
C ARG A 728 -5.43 4.06 38.01
N ILE A 729 -5.16 3.68 39.26
CA ILE A 729 -5.82 2.56 39.93
C ILE A 729 -6.68 3.14 41.06
N LEU A 730 -7.99 2.86 41.05
CA LEU A 730 -8.90 3.20 42.14
C LEU A 730 -9.12 1.96 43.01
N VAL A 731 -8.76 2.04 44.30
CA VAL A 731 -8.96 0.94 45.27
C VAL A 731 -9.95 1.40 46.34
N LEU A 732 -11.14 0.80 46.35
CA LEU A 732 -12.09 0.94 47.47
C LEU A 732 -11.86 -0.23 48.45
N VAL A 733 -11.56 0.11 49.69
CA VAL A 733 -11.45 -0.86 50.80
C VAL A 733 -12.74 -0.76 51.62
N PRO A 734 -13.61 -1.79 51.65
CA PRO A 734 -14.77 -1.78 52.53
C PRO A 734 -14.35 -2.06 53.97
N GLU A 735 -14.87 -1.27 54.92
CA GLU A 735 -14.72 -1.57 56.34
C GLU A 735 -15.52 -2.82 56.75
N ARG A 736 -15.07 -3.50 57.80
CA ARG A 736 -15.78 -4.66 58.36
C ARG A 736 -16.92 -4.21 59.25
N GLY A 737 -18.17 -4.30 58.77
CA GLY A 737 -19.34 -4.28 59.67
C GLY A 737 -20.54 -3.47 59.21
N SER A 738 -21.04 -3.68 57.99
CA SER A 738 -22.36 -3.21 57.58
C SER A 738 -23.00 -4.17 56.58
N GLY A 739 -24.33 -4.23 56.58
CA GLY A 739 -25.11 -5.23 55.84
C GLY A 739 -25.24 -4.95 54.33
N LEU A 740 -25.67 -5.97 53.59
CA LEU A 740 -26.01 -5.87 52.17
C LEU A 740 -27.09 -4.81 51.92
N VAL A 741 -26.74 -3.74 51.22
CA VAL A 741 -27.69 -2.81 50.59
C VAL A 741 -27.31 -2.66 49.11
N PHE A 742 -28.15 -3.18 48.23
CA PHE A 742 -28.02 -2.92 46.79
C PHE A 742 -28.52 -1.51 46.46
N GLN A 743 -27.62 -0.63 46.02
CA GLN A 743 -27.98 0.56 45.25
C GLN A 743 -27.08 0.65 44.02
N ALA A 744 -27.69 0.97 42.87
CA ALA A 744 -26.98 1.01 41.59
C ALA A 744 -26.15 2.29 41.45
N VAL A 745 -24.83 2.16 41.33
CA VAL A 745 -23.94 3.28 41.01
C VAL A 745 -24.13 3.66 39.54
N ARG A 746 -24.75 4.81 39.31
CA ARG A 746 -25.00 5.38 37.98
C ARG A 746 -23.73 6.07 37.47
N LEU A 747 -23.00 5.41 36.56
CA LEU A 747 -21.84 6.02 35.90
C LEU A 747 -22.28 7.22 35.04
N LEU A 748 -21.88 8.43 35.47
CA LEU A 748 -21.94 9.64 34.65
C LEU A 748 -20.67 9.71 33.79
N MET A 749 -20.79 9.30 32.52
CA MET A 749 -19.76 9.50 31.50
C MET A 749 -19.96 10.86 30.84
N SER A 750 -18.92 11.69 30.80
CA SER A 750 -18.81 12.84 29.90
C SER A 750 -18.35 12.36 28.50
N PRO A 751 -18.70 13.08 27.41
CA PRO A 751 -18.51 12.56 26.05
C PRO A 751 -17.08 12.75 25.54
N LEU A 752 -16.16 11.88 25.97
CA LEU A 752 -14.83 11.70 25.38
C LEU A 752 -14.54 10.21 25.14
N GLU A 753 -14.12 9.92 23.91
CA GLU A 753 -13.51 8.65 23.43
C GLU A 753 -14.32 7.34 23.57
N GLU A 754 -15.19 7.07 22.57
CA GLU A 754 -15.68 5.71 22.30
C GLU A 754 -14.58 4.82 21.69
N ALA A 755 -13.74 4.22 22.55
CA ALA A 755 -12.95 3.05 22.20
C ALA A 755 -13.78 1.77 22.37
N ARG A 756 -13.75 0.85 21.39
CA ARG A 756 -14.52 -0.40 21.44
C ARG A 756 -13.94 -1.36 22.49
N CYS A 757 -14.57 -1.46 23.65
CA CYS A 757 -14.23 -2.46 24.67
C CYS A 757 -14.53 -3.88 24.17
N SER A 758 -13.50 -4.73 24.12
CA SER A 758 -13.69 -6.18 23.95
C SER A 758 -14.40 -6.77 25.17
N VAL A 759 -15.53 -7.45 24.96
CA VAL A 759 -16.24 -8.16 26.03
C VAL A 759 -15.45 -9.40 26.43
N VAL A 760 -14.80 -9.36 27.58
CA VAL A 760 -14.14 -10.53 28.17
C VAL A 760 -15.20 -11.44 28.79
N LEU A 761 -15.51 -12.54 28.10
CA LEU A 761 -16.38 -13.60 28.60
C LEU A 761 -15.69 -14.37 29.74
N LEU A 762 -15.90 -13.91 30.98
CA LEU A 762 -15.44 -14.58 32.19
C LEU A 762 -16.22 -15.88 32.43
N HIS A 763 -15.63 -17.00 32.03
CA HIS A 763 -16.23 -18.33 32.17
C HIS A 763 -16.16 -18.82 33.62
N LEU A 764 -17.12 -18.39 34.44
CA LEU A 764 -17.26 -18.78 35.85
C LEU A 764 -17.79 -20.21 35.98
N SER A 765 -16.88 -21.18 36.12
CA SER A 765 -17.21 -22.55 36.51
C SER A 765 -17.64 -22.62 37.97
N ILE A 766 -18.94 -22.45 38.23
CA ILE A 766 -19.53 -22.54 39.56
C ILE A 766 -19.90 -24.00 39.87
N CYS A 767 -19.11 -24.65 40.72
CA CYS A 767 -19.48 -25.93 41.34
C CYS A 767 -20.52 -25.69 42.45
N LEU A 768 -21.81 -25.68 42.10
CA LEU A 768 -22.90 -25.74 43.07
C LEU A 768 -23.39 -27.18 43.25
N GLY A 769 -23.24 -27.71 44.46
CA GLY A 769 -23.79 -29.00 44.85
C GLY A 769 -25.32 -28.96 44.97
N THR A 770 -25.95 -30.02 44.48
CA THR A 770 -27.33 -30.47 44.74
C THR A 770 -28.20 -29.64 45.71
N LYS A 771 -29.12 -28.84 45.16
CA LYS A 771 -30.49 -28.72 45.69
C LYS A 771 -31.50 -28.19 44.66
N THR A 772 -32.76 -28.56 44.91
CA THR A 772 -33.89 -28.62 43.96
C THR A 772 -34.67 -27.29 43.82
N LEU A 773 -35.63 -27.27 42.88
CA LEU A 773 -36.68 -26.25 42.61
C LEU A 773 -36.23 -25.17 41.62
N ARG A 774 -36.91 -24.99 40.47
CA ARG A 774 -38.23 -24.33 40.28
C ARG A 774 -38.18 -22.88 40.79
N LYS A 775 -38.53 -21.88 39.98
CA LYS A 775 -39.55 -21.89 38.92
C LYS A 775 -39.10 -21.14 37.66
#